data_AF-A0A3L7ADV6-F1
#
_entry.id   AF-A0A3L7ADV6-F1
#
_cell.length_a   1.000
_cell.length_b   1.000
_cell.length_c   1.000
_cell.angle_alpha   90.00
_cell.angle_beta   90.00
_cell.angle_gamma   90.00
#
_symmetry.space_group_name_H-M   'P 1'
#
loop_
_entity.id
_entity.type
_entity.pdbx_description
1 polymer ?
#
loop_
_entity_poly.entity_id
_entity_poly.type
_entity_poly.pdbx_seq_one_letter_code
_entity_poly.pdbx_strand_id
1 'polypeptide(L)'
;MSKGGFKAFRGSAATAESYLLERDTDRLDDYYREGTERTVEHGVIGASGVEMGELSAEQFRAWMEHRDPVTDEVRGTFRQRRFINSEGVEEVGGTPLYQETIISVDKTLSLAAAANPRIAAALEQAMSRACQAAAEAVNEHAVTRVGDIGKQRQVKFERMEFTSVQHTTSRTGDPHYHRHMQILPVGFAEGRWRAVDGRTLYRLAERVNAAADLSLSTDMELRQVLAAEGLSWEPSQGGGRITEYSHLVDEHSARRDQVAQNREALELEWRIAHPGQEPGPRQWQAWDTHAWAQERPTKKPDAELTPEGLARAVGEVTPQNVDRTLYGQEAAQIDPAVIGAGALDDLGRQRSAWSLADVQAAVDRRLAQTWLISSEGVAELRQAAIDTAMQRSVSFLDQGVNVEGVRHYTSDQVRAVDQQLTDALTARAVVPGEAGTVTVEREGFTLSVEQHAAAKAIAGTHELVVIQGAAGAGKTTMLEAAADSLSAQGRRLVVVSPTKRGAIEAGDVLGVDGESVHALLYRAGAEVDDTGRWQLPEQWRTQPEGWRLDERTVLVVDEAGMLDQDTAAALHQYIDDMRLGTLVLSGDAAQLAAVGRGGYLARAAQLATASLDLTDVRRFRTPDGQVDEGYADLSLRMRDREDAGQIFDELVARGLIQTGTPDELRVRLSETLALEQQAGRSTIAVTSTNAAAQQINHAVYERLVDAGTIDPSTVAHGRDGDPIAAGAQVATRENDRELGVANRQTWIVKNVNSDGRITVADPKTGHHRTLDADYVAEHVQLAYAVTGHGAQGMTTDTAHAVLSDEMDAAGVYVGMTRGRTANVLHVVAVDHDDAREQFVDAFARDNADRGLAEAKKQAERDMRGIVTGHDATVAAEVDQLTRNAEKADRQATIWDDAAGQFARLREQQAAELQRLEQAAEHAQAAAYEAHTEALAPLTEQAQRDGAEVAALRENATQAQQNARSAGRFSRRRAERDSAAAVKQWENARGRVEQEWGSAPWGGHEVESWVARVSQQRAGQDPQVRETSKAAAAAKIELRTTRERQPFEARGLARQVFRDDPGAQFVTAESGERRAAKYAEQWRGRAADARAEAVELGQLSTAQAVNRVQTKHQAAAEQAARAQQLARERAEQLRQHDPYRPQHHHQPGPHRGPSLGL
;
A
#
# COMPACT_ATOMS: atom_id res chain seq x y z
N MET A 1 6.04 19.67 9.44
CA MET A 1 5.25 18.41 9.54
C MET A 1 5.21 17.70 8.19
N SER A 2 4.50 16.57 8.11
CA SER A 2 4.56 15.60 7.02
C SER A 2 3.98 16.11 5.69
N LYS A 3 4.88 16.43 4.74
CA LYS A 3 4.66 16.09 3.32
C LYS A 3 4.82 14.58 3.13
N GLY A 4 4.14 13.79 3.96
CA GLY A 4 4.25 12.34 4.01
C GLY A 4 3.44 11.71 2.90
N GLY A 5 4.11 11.03 1.98
CA GLY A 5 3.48 9.98 1.18
C GLY A 5 3.29 8.71 2.01
N PHE A 6 2.55 7.74 1.47
CA PHE A 6 2.51 6.39 2.05
C PHE A 6 3.90 5.72 1.98
N LYS A 7 4.25 4.94 3.01
CA LYS A 7 5.47 4.12 3.02
C LYS A 7 5.13 2.63 3.19
N ALA A 8 5.62 1.80 2.27
CA ALA A 8 5.40 0.35 2.32
C ALA A 8 6.39 -0.31 3.30
N PHE A 9 5.91 -0.89 4.40
CA PHE A 9 6.77 -1.69 5.28
C PHE A 9 6.85 -3.14 4.79
N ARG A 10 8.06 -3.64 4.48
CA ARG A 10 8.28 -4.98 3.89
C ARG A 10 9.06 -5.98 4.76
N GLY A 11 9.54 -5.55 5.94
CA GLY A 11 10.34 -6.38 6.85
C GLY A 11 9.54 -7.42 7.62
N SER A 12 10.12 -7.96 8.70
CA SER A 12 9.45 -8.93 9.56
C SER A 12 8.37 -8.28 10.45
N ALA A 13 7.31 -9.02 10.79
CA ALA A 13 6.24 -8.53 11.66
C ALA A 13 6.72 -8.26 13.09
N ALA A 14 7.70 -9.02 13.60
CA ALA A 14 8.35 -8.75 14.87
C ALA A 14 9.12 -7.41 14.84
N THR A 15 9.83 -7.11 13.74
CA THR A 15 10.53 -5.83 13.56
C THR A 15 9.56 -4.65 13.57
N ALA A 16 8.40 -4.78 12.92
CA ALA A 16 7.35 -3.76 12.95
C ALA A 16 6.71 -3.61 14.34
N GLU A 17 6.45 -4.71 15.04
CA GLU A 17 5.90 -4.71 16.40
C GLU A 17 6.83 -4.00 17.39
N SER A 18 8.14 -4.30 17.37
CA SER A 18 9.13 -3.61 18.20
C SER A 18 9.27 -2.12 17.81
N TYR A 19 9.17 -1.78 16.52
CA TYR A 19 9.24 -0.41 16.01
C TYR A 19 8.04 0.45 16.45
N LEU A 20 6.83 -0.12 16.48
CA LEU A 20 5.60 0.61 16.81
C LEU A 20 5.26 0.59 18.31
N LEU A 21 5.54 -0.52 19.00
CA LEU A 21 5.08 -0.76 20.39
C LEU A 21 6.20 -0.75 21.44
N GLU A 22 7.47 -0.58 21.04
CA GLU A 22 8.63 -0.52 21.95
C GLU A 22 8.81 -1.77 22.84
N ARG A 23 8.35 -2.94 22.37
CA ARG A 23 8.07 -4.12 23.23
C ARG A 23 9.23 -5.07 23.54
N ASP A 24 10.39 -4.95 22.89
CA ASP A 24 11.45 -5.96 23.02
C ASP A 24 12.86 -5.32 23.10
N THR A 25 13.70 -5.81 24.02
CA THR A 25 14.81 -5.04 24.62
C THR A 25 16.16 -5.77 24.68
N ASP A 26 16.20 -7.06 24.35
CA ASP A 26 17.34 -7.96 24.67
C ASP A 26 18.62 -7.77 23.81
N ARG A 27 18.74 -6.69 23.02
CA ARG A 27 19.93 -6.47 22.17
C ARG A 27 20.32 -5.03 21.85
N LEU A 28 19.73 -4.05 22.53
CA LEU A 28 20.07 -2.64 22.40
C LEU A 28 19.61 -1.93 23.67
N ASP A 29 20.53 -1.33 24.41
CA ASP A 29 20.41 -1.22 25.86
C ASP A 29 19.21 -0.40 26.38
N ASP A 30 18.50 -1.06 27.29
CA ASP A 30 17.71 -0.59 28.45
C ASP A 30 16.53 0.42 28.31
N TYR A 31 15.75 0.48 29.40
CA TYR A 31 14.59 1.34 29.77
C TYR A 31 13.93 2.29 28.75
N TYR A 32 12.77 1.87 28.20
CA TYR A 32 11.74 2.72 27.58
C TYR A 32 10.33 2.21 27.88
N ARG A 33 9.40 3.09 28.30
CA ARG A 33 7.94 2.87 28.32
C ARG A 33 7.15 4.20 28.36
N GLU A 34 6.33 4.49 27.35
CA GLU A 34 5.15 5.40 27.51
C GLU A 34 3.98 4.60 28.12
N GLY A 35 4.15 4.13 29.36
CA GLY A 35 3.24 3.17 29.99
C GLY A 35 3.52 1.70 29.60
N THR A 36 2.85 0.77 30.29
CA THR A 36 3.10 -0.68 30.15
C THR A 36 2.34 -1.35 29.02
N GLU A 37 1.22 -0.76 28.59
CA GLU A 37 0.24 -1.36 27.68
C GLU A 37 -0.26 -0.32 26.67
N ARG A 38 0.59 0.08 25.71
CA ARG A 38 0.08 0.79 24.52
C ARG A 38 -0.90 -0.13 23.80
N THR A 39 -2.14 0.32 23.64
CA THR A 39 -3.16 -0.33 22.83
C THR A 39 -2.94 -0.02 21.36
N VAL A 40 -3.24 -0.99 20.50
CA VAL A 40 -3.28 -0.79 19.05
C VAL A 40 -4.73 -0.55 18.69
N GLU A 41 -5.10 0.70 18.41
CA GLU A 41 -6.41 1.01 17.84
C GLU A 41 -6.51 0.35 16.46
N HIS A 42 -7.62 -0.32 16.20
CA HIS A 42 -7.91 -1.02 14.94
C HIS A 42 -9.27 -0.58 14.42
N GLY A 43 -9.30 -0.09 13.19
CA GLY A 43 -10.51 0.37 12.52
C GLY A 43 -10.85 -0.53 11.34
N VAL A 44 -12.06 -1.08 11.36
CA VAL A 44 -12.66 -1.79 10.24
C VAL A 44 -13.59 -0.81 9.51
N ILE A 45 -13.16 -0.36 8.33
CA ILE A 45 -13.97 0.51 7.47
C ILE A 45 -14.95 -0.36 6.70
N GLY A 46 -16.23 -0.02 6.70
CA GLY A 46 -17.27 -0.73 5.97
C GLY A 46 -18.44 0.17 5.54
N ALA A 47 -19.50 -0.43 5.00
CA ALA A 47 -20.68 0.29 4.50
C ALA A 47 -21.49 1.05 5.58
N SER A 48 -21.20 0.80 6.87
CA SER A 48 -21.79 1.46 8.04
C SER A 48 -20.94 2.60 8.63
N GLY A 49 -19.77 2.88 8.05
CA GLY A 49 -18.74 3.77 8.64
C GLY A 49 -17.53 2.97 9.12
N VAL A 50 -16.79 3.49 10.09
CA VAL A 50 -15.68 2.78 10.74
C VAL A 50 -16.12 2.17 12.07
N GLU A 51 -15.90 0.87 12.21
CA GLU A 51 -16.01 0.16 13.49
C GLU A 51 -14.62 0.14 14.15
N MET A 52 -14.45 0.90 15.24
CA MET A 52 -13.21 0.98 16.01
C MET A 52 -13.17 -0.06 17.15
N GLY A 53 -11.98 -0.61 17.39
CA GLY A 53 -11.67 -1.52 18.49
C GLY A 53 -10.17 -1.52 18.81
N GLU A 54 -9.72 -2.52 19.57
CA GLU A 54 -8.32 -2.66 19.99
C GLU A 54 -7.79 -4.07 19.68
N LEU A 55 -6.49 -4.17 19.36
CA LEU A 55 -5.79 -5.44 19.19
C LEU A 55 -4.71 -5.64 20.27
N SER A 56 -4.60 -6.88 20.76
CA SER A 56 -3.39 -7.32 21.47
C SER A 56 -2.18 -7.37 20.53
N ALA A 57 -0.96 -7.45 21.06
CA ALA A 57 0.25 -7.55 20.23
C ALA A 57 0.27 -8.81 19.34
N GLU A 58 -0.23 -9.95 19.82
CA GLU A 58 -0.38 -11.18 19.03
C GLU A 58 -1.40 -11.00 17.89
N GLN A 59 -2.52 -10.34 18.19
CA GLN A 59 -3.55 -10.00 17.22
C GLN A 59 -3.07 -8.98 16.17
N PHE A 60 -2.26 -8.00 16.58
CA PHE A 60 -1.63 -7.04 15.67
C PHE A 60 -0.58 -7.71 14.77
N ARG A 61 0.21 -8.65 15.31
CA ARG A 61 1.13 -9.48 14.50
C ARG A 61 0.37 -10.30 13.46
N ALA A 62 -0.75 -10.93 13.84
CA ALA A 62 -1.61 -11.64 12.90
C ALA A 62 -2.16 -10.70 11.79
N TRP A 63 -2.64 -9.52 12.17
CA TRP A 63 -3.11 -8.48 11.23
C TRP A 63 -2.04 -8.08 10.21
N MET A 64 -0.82 -7.79 10.67
CA MET A 64 0.33 -7.43 9.83
C MET A 64 0.74 -8.56 8.86
N GLU A 65 0.60 -9.81 9.28
CA GLU A 65 0.83 -11.00 8.44
C GLU A 65 -0.39 -11.37 7.56
N HIS A 66 -1.32 -10.43 7.40
CA HIS A 66 -2.56 -10.52 6.63
C HIS A 66 -3.46 -11.69 7.05
N ARG A 67 -3.51 -12.01 8.35
CA ARG A 67 -4.50 -12.93 8.93
C ARG A 67 -5.53 -12.17 9.74
N ASP A 68 -6.73 -12.72 9.82
CA ASP A 68 -7.79 -12.15 10.65
C ASP A 68 -7.47 -12.31 12.15
N PRO A 69 -7.46 -11.24 12.96
CA PRO A 69 -7.10 -11.31 14.38
C PRO A 69 -8.06 -12.07 15.29
N VAL A 70 -9.16 -12.62 14.75
CA VAL A 70 -10.15 -13.42 15.48
C VAL A 70 -10.33 -14.81 14.85
N THR A 71 -10.27 -14.93 13.51
CA THR A 71 -10.48 -16.21 12.80
C THR A 71 -9.23 -16.86 12.22
N ASP A 72 -8.08 -16.17 12.24
CA ASP A 72 -6.82 -16.53 11.56
C ASP A 72 -6.95 -16.71 10.02
N GLU A 73 -8.06 -16.27 9.42
CA GLU A 73 -8.30 -16.39 7.97
C GLU A 73 -7.31 -15.52 7.18
N VAL A 74 -6.60 -16.13 6.22
CA VAL A 74 -5.61 -15.44 5.38
C VAL A 74 -6.30 -14.53 4.35
N ARG A 75 -6.03 -13.23 4.48
CA ARG A 75 -6.61 -12.14 3.70
C ARG A 75 -5.83 -11.95 2.39
N GLY A 76 -6.18 -12.73 1.37
CA GLY A 76 -5.65 -12.55 0.02
C GLY A 76 -4.41 -13.41 -0.26
N THR A 77 -3.26 -12.80 -0.55
CA THR A 77 -2.02 -13.54 -0.89
C THR A 77 -0.79 -12.88 -0.27
N PHE A 78 -0.59 -13.18 1.02
CA PHE A 78 0.64 -12.84 1.74
C PHE A 78 1.80 -13.71 1.27
N ARG A 79 2.97 -13.10 1.02
CA ARG A 79 4.21 -13.78 0.64
C ARG A 79 5.41 -13.02 1.20
N GLN A 80 5.97 -13.51 2.29
CA GLN A 80 7.35 -13.20 2.65
C GLN A 80 8.30 -14.21 1.99
N ARG A 81 9.41 -13.70 1.48
CA ARG A 81 10.61 -14.45 1.10
C ARG A 81 11.67 -14.12 2.13
N ARG A 82 12.46 -15.13 2.50
CA ARG A 82 13.72 -14.92 3.22
C ARG A 82 14.87 -15.12 2.25
N PHE A 83 15.85 -14.24 2.31
CA PHE A 83 17.06 -14.32 1.52
C PHE A 83 18.25 -13.95 2.42
N ILE A 84 19.42 -14.48 2.09
CA ILE A 84 20.64 -14.11 2.80
C ILE A 84 21.31 -13.04 1.94
N ASN A 85 21.54 -11.86 2.52
CA ASN A 85 22.17 -10.74 1.81
C ASN A 85 23.67 -11.02 1.56
N SER A 86 24.34 -10.12 0.86
CA SER A 86 25.77 -10.22 0.53
C SER A 86 26.71 -10.31 1.74
N GLU A 87 26.23 -9.97 2.93
CA GLU A 87 26.99 -9.96 4.20
C GLU A 87 26.69 -11.18 5.10
N GLY A 88 25.80 -12.08 4.64
CA GLY A 88 25.43 -13.28 5.39
C GLY A 88 24.25 -13.10 6.36
N VAL A 89 23.55 -11.96 6.33
CA VAL A 89 22.40 -11.67 7.18
C VAL A 89 21.10 -12.19 6.54
N GLU A 90 20.25 -12.85 7.32
CA GLU A 90 18.92 -13.31 6.89
C GLU A 90 17.93 -12.14 6.87
N GLU A 91 17.63 -11.63 5.68
CA GLU A 91 16.64 -10.58 5.45
C GLU A 91 15.27 -11.15 5.05
N VAL A 92 14.22 -10.35 5.25
CA VAL A 92 12.83 -10.69 4.93
C VAL A 92 12.23 -9.59 4.06
N GLY A 93 11.70 -9.98 2.90
CA GLY A 93 11.04 -9.07 1.96
C GLY A 93 9.92 -9.75 1.17
N GLY A 94 9.09 -8.97 0.48
CA GLY A 94 7.98 -9.51 -0.33
C GLY A 94 6.74 -8.61 -0.31
N THR A 95 5.57 -9.21 -0.10
CA THR A 95 4.31 -8.47 0.13
C THR A 95 4.50 -7.54 1.33
N PRO A 96 4.16 -6.23 1.22
CA PRO A 96 4.20 -5.34 2.37
C PRO A 96 3.28 -5.83 3.49
N LEU A 97 3.69 -5.64 4.74
CA LEU A 97 2.82 -5.85 5.90
C LEU A 97 1.69 -4.80 5.85
N TYR A 98 2.08 -3.53 5.76
CA TYR A 98 1.19 -2.37 5.73
C TYR A 98 1.77 -1.23 4.88
N GLN A 99 0.90 -0.27 4.57
CA GLN A 99 1.23 1.05 4.03
C GLN A 99 1.04 2.07 5.16
N GLU A 100 2.11 2.74 5.57
CA GLU A 100 2.09 3.69 6.70
C GLU A 100 1.95 5.14 6.22
N THR A 101 1.21 5.95 6.98
CA THR A 101 1.32 7.42 6.98
C THR A 101 1.40 7.92 8.42
N ILE A 102 1.88 9.16 8.61
CA ILE A 102 2.06 9.77 9.93
C ILE A 102 1.28 11.08 10.01
N ILE A 103 0.28 11.08 10.89
CA ILE A 103 -0.50 12.26 11.26
C ILE A 103 0.24 12.96 12.40
N SER A 104 0.74 14.17 12.16
CA SER A 104 1.42 15.01 13.15
C SER A 104 0.60 16.26 13.43
N VAL A 105 0.67 16.77 14.66
CA VAL A 105 0.01 18.02 15.06
C VAL A 105 1.03 19.15 15.27
N ASP A 106 0.56 20.40 15.24
CA ASP A 106 1.43 21.57 15.40
C ASP A 106 2.32 21.45 16.65
N LYS A 107 3.56 21.93 16.56
CA LYS A 107 4.53 21.85 17.66
C LYS A 107 4.01 22.59 18.90
N THR A 108 3.34 23.72 18.71
CA THR A 108 2.69 24.48 19.80
C THR A 108 1.55 23.71 20.47
N LEU A 109 0.79 22.92 19.70
CA LEU A 109 -0.28 22.06 20.20
C LEU A 109 0.27 20.84 20.94
N SER A 110 1.40 20.28 20.47
CA SER A 110 2.17 19.26 21.20
C SER A 110 2.70 19.78 22.54
N LEU A 111 3.20 21.03 22.57
CA LEU A 111 3.68 21.69 23.80
C LEU A 111 2.53 21.96 24.78
N ALA A 112 1.41 22.48 24.30
CA ALA A 112 0.21 22.72 25.12
C ALA A 112 -0.36 21.42 25.73
N ALA A 113 -0.30 20.30 25.00
CA ALA A 113 -0.66 18.99 25.52
C ALA A 113 0.32 18.48 26.59
N ALA A 114 1.64 18.61 26.36
CA ALA A 114 2.64 18.25 27.36
C ALA A 114 2.58 19.11 28.63
N ALA A 115 2.20 20.39 28.51
CA ALA A 115 2.00 21.30 29.64
C ALA A 115 0.70 21.03 30.44
N ASN A 116 -0.31 20.39 29.84
CA ASN A 116 -1.64 20.26 30.46
C ASN A 116 -2.31 18.91 30.13
N PRO A 117 -2.46 18.00 31.12
CA PRO A 117 -3.11 16.70 30.93
C PRO A 117 -4.54 16.72 30.37
N ARG A 118 -5.29 17.83 30.53
CA ARG A 118 -6.62 17.96 29.92
C ARG A 118 -6.54 18.23 28.42
N ILE A 119 -5.55 19.01 27.99
CA ILE A 119 -5.27 19.24 26.57
C ILE A 119 -4.72 17.95 25.95
N ALA A 120 -3.84 17.22 26.64
CA ALA A 120 -3.37 15.90 26.19
C ALA A 120 -4.51 14.92 25.91
N ALA A 121 -5.42 14.73 26.87
CA ALA A 121 -6.55 13.80 26.71
C ALA A 121 -7.49 14.21 25.56
N ALA A 122 -7.81 15.50 25.43
CA ALA A 122 -8.65 15.99 24.34
C ALA A 122 -7.96 15.89 22.97
N LEU A 123 -6.64 16.12 22.92
CA LEU A 123 -5.83 16.00 21.72
C LEU A 123 -5.70 14.55 21.25
N GLU A 124 -5.50 13.60 22.17
CA GLU A 124 -5.42 12.17 21.85
C GLU A 124 -6.73 11.66 21.21
N GLN A 125 -7.88 12.07 21.76
CA GLN A 125 -9.19 11.77 21.20
C GLN A 125 -9.40 12.45 19.83
N ALA A 126 -9.02 13.72 19.69
CA ALA A 126 -9.05 14.43 18.40
C ALA A 126 -8.14 13.76 17.35
N MET A 127 -6.98 13.23 17.75
CA MET A 127 -6.06 12.51 16.85
C MET A 127 -6.58 11.12 16.46
N SER A 128 -7.30 10.41 17.33
CA SER A 128 -8.02 9.18 16.95
C SER A 128 -9.13 9.48 15.93
N ARG A 129 -9.96 10.51 16.18
CA ARG A 129 -10.99 10.99 15.24
C ARG A 129 -10.40 11.44 13.89
N ALA A 130 -9.28 12.14 13.91
CA ALA A 130 -8.55 12.55 12.70
C ALA A 130 -7.95 11.35 11.94
N CYS A 131 -7.52 10.30 12.65
CA CYS A 131 -7.10 9.04 12.06
C CYS A 131 -8.27 8.28 11.40
N GLN A 132 -9.47 8.33 12.00
CA GLN A 132 -10.69 7.82 11.37
C GLN A 132 -11.03 8.59 10.09
N ALA A 133 -11.04 9.93 10.14
CA ALA A 133 -11.30 10.77 8.97
C ALA A 133 -10.27 10.54 7.84
N ALA A 134 -8.99 10.35 8.20
CA ALA A 134 -7.92 9.95 7.29
C ALA A 134 -8.17 8.56 6.66
N ALA A 135 -8.67 7.60 7.44
CA ALA A 135 -9.01 6.26 6.96
C ALA A 135 -10.21 6.27 6.00
N GLU A 136 -11.27 7.00 6.36
CA GLU A 136 -12.44 7.21 5.51
C GLU A 136 -12.05 7.88 4.20
N ALA A 137 -11.18 8.90 4.23
CA ALA A 137 -10.63 9.56 3.04
C ALA A 137 -9.77 8.64 2.15
N VAL A 138 -9.17 7.58 2.69
CA VAL A 138 -8.58 6.51 1.87
C VAL A 138 -9.68 5.66 1.24
N ASN A 139 -10.64 5.16 2.01
CA ASN A 139 -11.70 4.27 1.51
C ASN A 139 -12.63 4.96 0.49
N GLU A 140 -12.87 6.26 0.62
CA GLU A 140 -13.58 7.10 -0.35
C GLU A 140 -13.01 6.95 -1.77
N HIS A 141 -11.69 6.84 -1.92
CA HIS A 141 -11.00 6.87 -3.21
C HIS A 141 -10.26 5.58 -3.59
N ALA A 142 -9.86 4.76 -2.61
CA ALA A 142 -9.12 3.53 -2.81
C ALA A 142 -9.91 2.53 -3.68
N VAL A 143 -9.19 1.87 -4.58
CA VAL A 143 -9.73 0.93 -5.55
C VAL A 143 -8.78 -0.25 -5.73
N THR A 144 -9.32 -1.35 -6.22
CA THR A 144 -8.57 -2.47 -6.80
C THR A 144 -8.91 -2.60 -8.29
N ARG A 145 -8.02 -3.21 -9.07
CA ARG A 145 -8.24 -3.47 -10.50
C ARG A 145 -8.72 -4.90 -10.71
N VAL A 146 -9.83 -5.06 -11.44
CA VAL A 146 -10.44 -6.37 -11.73
C VAL A 146 -10.59 -6.54 -13.24
N GLY A 147 -10.29 -7.74 -13.74
CA GLY A 147 -10.27 -8.07 -15.17
C GLY A 147 -8.86 -8.28 -15.73
N ASP A 148 -8.78 -8.69 -16.99
CA ASP A 148 -7.53 -8.95 -17.72
C ASP A 148 -6.66 -7.69 -17.85
N ILE A 149 -5.34 -7.87 -17.84
CA ILE A 149 -4.39 -6.76 -18.03
C ILE A 149 -4.67 -6.06 -19.38
N GLY A 150 -4.91 -4.75 -19.34
CA GLY A 150 -5.32 -3.96 -20.50
C GLY A 150 -6.83 -3.90 -20.75
N LYS A 151 -7.67 -4.53 -19.92
CA LYS A 151 -9.14 -4.45 -19.92
C LYS A 151 -9.72 -4.46 -18.49
N GLN A 152 -9.06 -3.78 -17.56
CA GLN A 152 -9.42 -3.81 -16.15
C GLN A 152 -10.45 -2.73 -15.83
N ARG A 153 -11.37 -2.98 -14.90
CA ARG A 153 -12.19 -1.94 -14.27
C ARG A 153 -11.67 -1.66 -12.86
N GLN A 154 -11.77 -0.42 -12.41
CA GLN A 154 -11.59 -0.08 -11.01
C GLN A 154 -12.82 -0.50 -10.20
N VAL A 155 -12.59 -0.98 -8.98
CA VAL A 155 -13.65 -1.44 -8.06
C VAL A 155 -13.32 -0.91 -6.66
N LYS A 156 -14.31 -0.28 -6.01
CA LYS A 156 -14.21 0.18 -4.62
C LYS A 156 -14.14 -1.00 -3.65
N PHE A 157 -13.63 -0.75 -2.46
CA PHE A 157 -13.65 -1.74 -1.38
C PHE A 157 -14.98 -1.74 -0.63
N GLU A 158 -15.46 -2.94 -0.29
CA GLU A 158 -16.60 -3.19 0.60
C GLU A 158 -16.17 -3.14 2.08
N ARG A 159 -14.91 -3.51 2.34
CA ARG A 159 -14.23 -3.38 3.63
C ARG A 159 -12.75 -3.10 3.45
N MET A 160 -12.21 -2.16 4.22
CA MET A 160 -10.77 -1.92 4.39
C MET A 160 -10.44 -1.94 5.88
N GLU A 161 -9.15 -2.09 6.22
CA GLU A 161 -8.70 -2.08 7.61
C GLU A 161 -7.45 -1.25 7.80
N PHE A 162 -7.40 -0.56 8.93
CA PHE A 162 -6.23 0.16 9.40
C PHE A 162 -5.99 -0.11 10.88
N THR A 163 -4.77 0.13 11.33
CA THR A 163 -4.44 0.30 12.74
C THR A 163 -3.85 1.69 12.96
N SER A 164 -3.85 2.16 14.20
CA SER A 164 -3.04 3.31 14.57
C SER A 164 -2.44 3.18 15.96
N VAL A 165 -1.30 3.84 16.14
CA VAL A 165 -0.56 3.89 17.41
C VAL A 165 -0.18 5.34 17.68
N GLN A 166 -0.62 5.86 18.83
CA GLN A 166 -0.23 7.18 19.31
C GLN A 166 1.19 7.15 19.89
N HIS A 167 1.95 8.20 19.58
CA HIS A 167 3.23 8.54 20.21
C HIS A 167 3.12 9.99 20.71
N THR A 168 3.56 10.25 21.94
CA THR A 168 3.40 11.58 22.57
C THR A 168 4.69 12.40 22.58
N THR A 169 5.85 11.73 22.51
CA THR A 169 7.17 12.38 22.49
C THR A 169 7.96 12.10 21.21
N SER A 170 8.91 12.99 20.92
CA SER A 170 10.01 12.73 20.00
C SER A 170 10.92 11.64 20.58
N ARG A 171 11.82 11.09 19.77
CA ARG A 171 12.77 10.07 20.23
C ARG A 171 13.92 10.62 21.11
N THR A 172 13.84 11.88 21.55
CA THR A 172 14.62 12.49 22.66
C THR A 172 13.82 12.55 23.96
N GLY A 173 12.49 12.53 23.87
CA GLY A 173 11.57 12.90 24.94
C GLY A 173 10.90 14.26 24.77
N ASP A 174 11.15 15.03 23.69
CA ASP A 174 10.49 16.33 23.48
C ASP A 174 8.99 16.14 23.21
N PRO A 175 8.11 17.08 23.60
CA PRO A 175 6.70 17.06 23.19
C PRO A 175 6.53 17.02 21.66
N HIS A 176 5.97 15.94 21.13
CA HIS A 176 5.71 15.76 19.70
C HIS A 176 4.60 14.73 19.49
N TYR A 177 3.35 15.19 19.49
CA TYR A 177 2.19 14.34 19.31
C TYR A 177 2.08 13.94 17.84
N HIS A 178 2.24 12.64 17.59
CA HIS A 178 2.13 12.05 16.26
C HIS A 178 1.53 10.65 16.35
N ARG A 179 0.70 10.32 15.36
CA ARG A 179 -0.02 9.05 15.28
C ARG A 179 0.41 8.34 14.01
N HIS A 180 1.04 7.19 14.18
CA HIS A 180 1.37 6.29 13.09
C HIS A 180 0.08 5.57 12.68
N MET A 181 -0.28 5.65 11.39
CA MET A 181 -1.47 5.05 10.82
C MET A 181 -1.04 4.01 9.77
N GLN A 182 -1.32 2.74 10.03
CA GLN A 182 -0.99 1.63 9.13
C GLN A 182 -2.25 1.16 8.41
N ILE A 183 -2.20 1.05 7.08
CA ILE A 183 -3.31 0.55 6.26
C ILE A 183 -2.93 -0.81 5.69
N LEU A 184 -3.83 -1.78 5.79
CA LEU A 184 -3.63 -3.10 5.19
C LEU A 184 -3.61 -2.95 3.65
N PRO A 185 -2.59 -3.48 2.93
CA PRO A 185 -2.46 -3.27 1.48
C PRO A 185 -3.43 -4.14 0.67
N VAL A 186 -4.33 -4.85 1.35
CA VAL A 186 -5.45 -5.61 0.81
C VAL A 186 -6.76 -5.16 1.47
N GLY A 187 -7.81 -5.02 0.67
CA GLY A 187 -9.19 -4.81 1.12
C GLY A 187 -10.12 -5.86 0.53
N PHE A 188 -11.34 -5.97 1.06
CA PHE A 188 -12.36 -6.89 0.55
C PHE A 188 -13.16 -6.22 -0.57
N ALA A 189 -13.22 -6.84 -1.75
CA ALA A 189 -14.02 -6.36 -2.88
C ALA A 189 -14.47 -7.52 -3.79
N GLU A 190 -15.76 -7.57 -4.08
CA GLU A 190 -16.46 -8.61 -4.85
C GLU A 190 -16.27 -10.03 -4.29
N GLY A 191 -16.42 -10.17 -2.97
CA GLY A 191 -16.35 -11.46 -2.29
C GLY A 191 -14.94 -12.07 -2.19
N ARG A 192 -13.88 -11.27 -2.37
CA ARG A 192 -12.47 -11.68 -2.21
C ARG A 192 -11.64 -10.55 -1.60
N TRP A 193 -10.62 -10.88 -0.82
CA TRP A 193 -9.54 -9.96 -0.48
C TRP A 193 -8.65 -9.70 -1.71
N ARG A 194 -8.35 -8.43 -1.99
CA ARG A 194 -7.64 -7.97 -3.20
C ARG A 194 -6.70 -6.82 -2.84
N ALA A 195 -5.57 -6.71 -3.55
CA ALA A 195 -4.61 -5.64 -3.35
C ALA A 195 -5.17 -4.26 -3.74
N VAL A 196 -4.80 -3.23 -2.97
CA VAL A 196 -5.05 -1.81 -3.30
C VAL A 196 -4.20 -1.40 -4.51
N ASP A 197 -4.76 -0.59 -5.41
CA ASP A 197 -4.01 0.05 -6.49
C ASP A 197 -3.05 1.09 -5.90
N GLY A 198 -1.76 0.72 -5.80
CA GLY A 198 -0.71 1.59 -5.30
C GLY A 198 -0.62 2.93 -6.04
N ARG A 199 -0.90 2.97 -7.36
CA ARG A 199 -0.86 4.22 -8.13
C ARG A 199 -1.93 5.19 -7.69
N THR A 200 -3.11 4.71 -7.33
CA THR A 200 -4.15 5.54 -6.71
C THR A 200 -3.74 5.89 -5.28
N LEU A 201 -3.32 4.92 -4.47
CA LEU A 201 -2.98 5.14 -3.05
C LEU A 201 -1.94 6.25 -2.83
N TYR A 202 -0.80 6.24 -3.55
CA TYR A 202 0.22 7.28 -3.42
C TYR A 202 -0.29 8.68 -3.80
N ARG A 203 -1.27 8.77 -4.71
CA ARG A 203 -1.92 10.04 -5.09
C ARG A 203 -2.92 10.56 -4.04
N LEU A 204 -3.29 9.76 -3.04
CA LEU A 204 -4.22 10.17 -1.97
C LEU A 204 -3.55 10.86 -0.77
N ALA A 205 -2.22 10.94 -0.71
CA ALA A 205 -1.52 11.54 0.44
C ALA A 205 -2.01 12.97 0.78
N GLU A 206 -2.26 13.81 -0.23
CA GLU A 206 -2.87 15.14 -0.03
C GLU A 206 -4.29 15.07 0.56
N ARG A 207 -5.12 14.15 0.06
CA ARG A 207 -6.53 13.95 0.47
C ARG A 207 -6.64 13.46 1.91
N VAL A 208 -5.74 12.58 2.32
CA VAL A 208 -5.67 11.97 3.65
C VAL A 208 -5.20 12.98 4.69
N ASN A 209 -4.11 13.70 4.42
CA ASN A 209 -3.60 14.71 5.34
C ASN A 209 -4.57 15.88 5.49
N ALA A 210 -5.26 16.28 4.41
CA ALA A 210 -6.32 17.29 4.47
C ALA A 210 -7.55 16.86 5.29
N ALA A 211 -7.91 15.57 5.27
CA ALA A 211 -8.98 15.04 6.13
C ALA A 211 -8.61 15.11 7.62
N ALA A 212 -7.38 14.74 7.96
CA ALA A 212 -6.87 14.82 9.32
C ALA A 212 -6.78 16.28 9.82
N ASP A 213 -6.22 17.19 9.00
CA ASP A 213 -6.14 18.62 9.31
C ASP A 213 -7.53 19.24 9.54
N LEU A 214 -8.51 18.92 8.68
CA LEU A 214 -9.89 19.38 8.85
C LEU A 214 -10.50 18.83 10.15
N SER A 215 -10.38 17.52 10.38
CA SER A 215 -10.92 16.87 11.58
C SER A 215 -10.35 17.47 12.87
N LEU A 216 -9.03 17.72 12.93
CA LEU A 216 -8.39 18.32 14.10
C LEU A 216 -8.80 19.79 14.30
N SER A 217 -8.78 20.59 13.22
CA SER A 217 -9.10 22.03 13.28
C SER A 217 -10.57 22.32 13.61
N THR A 218 -11.50 21.41 13.29
CA THR A 218 -12.90 21.49 13.71
C THR A 218 -13.23 20.72 14.99
N ASP A 219 -12.25 20.14 15.69
CA ASP A 219 -12.52 19.34 16.89
C ASP A 219 -12.97 20.21 18.07
N MET A 220 -14.29 20.18 18.33
CA MET A 220 -14.89 21.05 19.35
C MET A 220 -14.56 20.64 20.78
N GLU A 221 -14.21 19.39 21.05
CA GLU A 221 -13.78 18.97 22.40
C GLU A 221 -12.40 19.57 22.69
N LEU A 222 -11.45 19.39 21.77
CA LEU A 222 -10.12 20.00 21.85
C LEU A 222 -10.19 21.54 21.93
N ARG A 223 -10.93 22.18 21.02
CA ARG A 223 -11.00 23.66 21.00
C ARG A 223 -11.75 24.25 22.21
N GLN A 224 -12.74 23.56 22.77
CA GLN A 224 -13.35 23.96 24.05
C GLN A 224 -12.39 23.82 25.22
N VAL A 225 -11.58 22.74 25.28
CA VAL A 225 -10.57 22.59 26.34
C VAL A 225 -9.49 23.66 26.22
N LEU A 226 -8.95 23.92 25.03
CA LEU A 226 -7.96 24.99 24.80
C LEU A 226 -8.47 26.36 25.29
N ALA A 227 -9.69 26.75 24.90
CA ALA A 227 -10.32 27.98 25.37
C ALA A 227 -10.56 27.96 26.90
N ALA A 228 -11.01 26.83 27.46
CA ALA A 228 -11.24 26.70 28.90
C ALA A 228 -9.96 26.81 29.74
N GLU A 229 -8.79 26.46 29.20
CA GLU A 229 -7.49 26.67 29.86
C GLU A 229 -6.92 28.09 29.63
N GLY A 230 -7.59 28.92 28.82
CA GLY A 230 -7.23 30.30 28.53
C GLY A 230 -6.24 30.47 27.38
N LEU A 231 -6.13 29.49 26.49
CA LEU A 231 -5.21 29.51 25.34
C LEU A 231 -5.87 30.04 24.07
N SER A 232 -5.03 30.55 23.18
CA SER A 232 -5.38 31.19 21.92
C SER A 232 -5.04 30.26 20.76
N TRP A 233 -6.06 29.58 20.22
CA TRP A 233 -5.94 28.76 19.02
C TRP A 233 -6.12 29.62 17.76
N GLU A 234 -5.34 29.35 16.72
CA GLU A 234 -5.46 29.93 15.38
C GLU A 234 -5.27 28.85 14.28
N PRO A 235 -5.87 29.02 13.08
CA PRO A 235 -5.75 28.02 12.02
C PRO A 235 -4.32 27.89 11.46
N SER A 236 -3.82 26.66 11.46
CA SER A 236 -2.50 26.22 10.95
C SER A 236 -2.63 24.77 10.49
N GLN A 237 -1.61 24.25 9.79
CA GLN A 237 -1.50 22.81 9.51
C GLN A 237 -1.25 22.03 10.81
N GLY A 238 -1.59 20.74 10.83
CA GLY A 238 -1.50 19.91 12.04
C GLY A 238 -2.53 20.28 13.10
N GLY A 239 -3.73 20.69 12.71
CA GLY A 239 -4.84 20.98 13.63
C GLY A 239 -4.88 22.37 14.26
N GLY A 240 -3.95 23.26 13.89
CA GLY A 240 -3.91 24.65 14.37
C GLY A 240 -2.83 24.95 15.39
N ARG A 241 -2.39 26.22 15.41
CA ARG A 241 -1.30 26.72 16.26
C ARG A 241 -1.89 27.33 17.53
N ILE A 242 -1.17 27.15 18.65
CA ILE A 242 -1.46 27.82 19.92
C ILE A 242 -0.51 29.01 20.05
N THR A 243 -1.04 30.22 19.95
CA THR A 243 -0.23 31.45 19.83
C THR A 243 0.76 31.58 20.99
N GLU A 244 0.34 31.30 22.23
CA GLU A 244 1.17 31.46 23.43
C GLU A 244 2.45 30.60 23.43
N TYR A 245 2.41 29.39 22.85
CA TYR A 245 3.57 28.48 22.81
C TYR A 245 4.50 28.71 21.61
N SER A 246 4.21 29.68 20.74
CA SER A 246 4.98 29.90 19.50
C SER A 246 6.47 30.17 19.75
N HIS A 247 6.80 30.85 20.85
CA HIS A 247 8.19 31.18 21.21
C HIS A 247 8.99 29.99 21.75
N LEU A 248 8.32 28.89 22.13
CA LEU A 248 8.94 27.68 22.70
C LEU A 248 9.16 26.57 21.66
N VAL A 249 8.82 26.82 20.39
CA VAL A 249 8.94 25.86 19.28
C VAL A 249 10.40 25.45 19.06
N ASP A 250 11.31 26.43 19.10
CA ASP A 250 12.73 26.21 18.85
C ASP A 250 13.42 25.60 20.09
N GLU A 251 13.15 26.14 21.29
CA GLU A 251 13.69 25.63 22.57
C GLU A 251 13.37 24.14 22.80
N HIS A 252 12.21 23.66 22.33
CA HIS A 252 11.82 22.25 22.42
C HIS A 252 12.05 21.43 21.14
N SER A 253 12.91 21.87 20.23
CA SER A 253 13.31 21.10 19.04
C SER A 253 14.53 20.19 19.25
N ALA A 254 14.93 19.98 20.52
CA ALA A 254 16.17 19.34 20.97
C ALA A 254 16.49 17.94 20.44
N ARG A 255 15.57 17.24 19.74
CA ARG A 255 15.97 16.04 18.95
C ARG A 255 17.05 16.34 17.93
N ARG A 256 17.00 17.51 17.28
CA ARG A 256 18.03 17.94 16.32
C ARG A 256 19.38 18.07 17.02
N ASP A 257 19.38 18.75 18.16
CA ASP A 257 20.60 19.19 18.84
C ASP A 257 21.26 18.06 19.65
N GLN A 258 20.46 17.19 20.29
CA GLN A 258 20.96 15.99 20.98
C GLN A 258 21.51 14.96 19.98
N VAL A 259 20.94 14.81 18.78
CA VAL A 259 21.47 13.90 17.76
C VAL A 259 22.83 14.39 17.23
N ALA A 260 23.05 15.71 17.17
CA ALA A 260 24.37 16.28 16.89
C ALA A 260 25.36 16.05 18.06
N GLN A 261 25.00 16.40 19.29
CA GLN A 261 25.91 16.27 20.44
C GLN A 261 26.31 14.81 20.73
N ASN A 262 25.36 13.87 20.64
CA ASN A 262 25.67 12.45 20.80
C ASN A 262 26.64 11.96 19.70
N ARG A 263 26.57 12.55 18.51
CA ARG A 263 27.37 12.18 17.33
C ARG A 263 28.79 12.70 17.44
N GLU A 264 28.96 13.96 17.84
CA GLU A 264 30.26 14.54 18.23
C GLU A 264 30.97 13.72 19.32
N ALA A 265 30.24 13.24 20.33
CA ALA A 265 30.82 12.46 21.44
C ALA A 265 31.35 11.08 21.00
N LEU A 266 30.61 10.38 20.14
CA LEU A 266 30.97 9.04 19.65
C LEU A 266 32.06 9.08 18.59
N GLU A 267 32.06 10.15 17.80
CA GLU A 267 33.18 10.54 16.96
C GLU A 267 34.44 10.79 17.79
N LEU A 268 34.36 11.55 18.88
CA LEU A 268 35.50 11.85 19.73
C LEU A 268 36.11 10.59 20.36
N GLU A 269 35.30 9.68 20.92
CA GLU A 269 35.79 8.38 21.42
C GLU A 269 36.47 7.56 20.31
N TRP A 270 35.87 7.50 19.13
CA TRP A 270 36.41 6.71 18.02
C TRP A 270 37.70 7.30 17.44
N ARG A 271 37.80 8.63 17.30
CA ARG A 271 39.00 9.35 16.86
C ARG A 271 40.15 9.19 17.87
N ILE A 272 39.84 9.10 19.17
CA ILE A 272 40.81 8.75 20.23
C ILE A 272 41.28 7.29 20.08
N ALA A 273 40.37 6.37 19.75
CA ALA A 273 40.69 4.95 19.54
C ALA A 273 41.42 4.66 18.21
N HIS A 274 41.22 5.50 17.18
CA HIS A 274 41.78 5.33 15.83
C HIS A 274 42.56 6.59 15.36
N PRO A 275 43.68 6.97 16.00
CA PRO A 275 44.37 8.22 15.69
C PRO A 275 44.84 8.31 14.24
N GLY A 276 44.49 9.41 13.56
CA GLY A 276 44.89 9.67 12.18
C GLY A 276 44.09 8.91 11.12
N GLN A 277 42.91 8.39 11.48
CA GLN A 277 41.90 7.90 10.54
C GLN A 277 40.68 8.80 10.61
N GLU A 278 40.04 9.06 9.47
CA GLU A 278 38.70 9.65 9.42
C GLU A 278 37.65 8.56 9.61
N PRO A 279 36.56 8.79 10.37
CA PRO A 279 35.52 7.80 10.53
C PRO A 279 34.75 7.62 9.22
N GLY A 280 34.47 6.37 8.87
CA GLY A 280 33.92 5.98 7.57
C GLY A 280 32.38 5.93 7.49
N PRO A 281 31.79 5.59 6.32
CA PRO A 281 30.36 5.82 6.09
C PRO A 281 29.42 4.91 6.85
N ARG A 282 29.85 3.66 7.06
CA ARG A 282 29.21 2.71 7.97
C ARG A 282 29.45 3.06 9.42
N GLN A 283 30.51 3.81 9.75
CA GLN A 283 30.85 4.15 11.12
C GLN A 283 30.00 5.32 11.62
N TRP A 284 29.92 6.41 10.85
CA TRP A 284 29.08 7.57 11.18
C TRP A 284 27.58 7.34 11.04
N GLN A 285 27.14 6.21 10.50
CA GLN A 285 25.73 5.86 10.37
C GLN A 285 25.38 4.55 11.08
N ALA A 286 26.38 3.76 11.43
CA ALA A 286 26.36 3.17 12.77
C ALA A 286 26.23 4.26 13.84
N TRP A 287 26.70 5.51 13.68
CA TRP A 287 26.40 6.65 14.59
C TRP A 287 25.09 7.40 14.28
N ASP A 288 24.71 7.73 13.07
CA ASP A 288 23.33 8.21 12.84
C ASP A 288 22.29 7.10 13.11
N THR A 289 22.72 5.87 13.43
CA THR A 289 21.96 4.87 14.20
C THR A 289 22.31 4.87 15.71
N HIS A 290 23.56 5.10 16.14
CA HIS A 290 24.03 5.09 17.54
C HIS A 290 24.17 6.45 18.25
N ALA A 291 24.62 7.58 17.74
CA ALA A 291 24.17 8.88 18.26
C ALA A 291 22.62 8.94 18.40
N TRP A 292 21.94 8.22 17.51
CA TRP A 292 20.52 7.91 17.58
C TRP A 292 20.12 6.81 18.63
N ALA A 293 21.05 5.96 19.10
CA ALA A 293 20.86 4.77 19.95
C ALA A 293 22.08 4.34 20.85
N GLN A 294 22.85 5.29 21.39
CA GLN A 294 24.10 5.22 22.18
C GLN A 294 24.37 6.65 22.65
N GLU A 295 24.62 6.83 23.96
CA GLU A 295 23.91 7.91 24.67
C GLU A 295 22.44 7.97 24.23
N ARG A 296 21.82 6.78 24.12
CA ARG A 296 20.36 6.67 24.27
C ARG A 296 20.01 7.47 25.52
N PRO A 297 19.19 8.54 25.40
CA PRO A 297 18.21 8.71 26.45
C PRO A 297 17.28 7.51 26.30
N THR A 298 17.64 6.40 26.97
CA THR A 298 16.66 5.68 27.81
C THR A 298 15.77 6.77 28.39
N LYS A 299 14.44 6.64 28.36
CA LYS A 299 13.58 7.73 28.88
C LYS A 299 14.04 7.99 30.32
N LYS A 300 14.82 9.08 30.54
CA LYS A 300 15.95 9.00 31.49
C LYS A 300 15.39 8.56 32.83
N PRO A 301 15.96 7.57 33.54
CA PRO A 301 15.37 7.08 34.78
C PRO A 301 15.03 8.18 35.79
N ASP A 302 15.81 9.28 35.75
CA ASP A 302 15.65 10.48 36.58
C ASP A 302 15.06 11.72 35.85
N ALA A 303 14.75 11.64 34.54
CA ALA A 303 13.92 12.64 33.88
C ALA A 303 12.46 12.17 33.89
N GLU A 304 11.61 12.94 34.56
CA GLU A 304 10.17 12.71 34.60
C GLU A 304 9.54 12.94 33.21
N LEU A 305 9.69 11.95 32.32
CA LEU A 305 8.89 11.82 31.09
C LEU A 305 7.49 11.23 31.39
N THR A 306 7.09 11.31 32.65
CA THR A 306 5.70 11.38 33.09
C THR A 306 5.11 12.75 32.69
N PRO A 307 3.78 12.94 32.73
CA PRO A 307 3.16 14.21 32.39
C PRO A 307 3.70 15.40 33.22
N GLU A 308 4.07 15.17 34.48
CA GLU A 308 4.49 16.23 35.42
C GLU A 308 5.85 16.84 35.08
N GLY A 309 6.80 16.05 34.57
CA GLY A 309 8.12 16.57 34.17
C GLY A 309 8.16 17.05 32.73
N LEU A 310 7.34 16.49 31.84
CA LEU A 310 7.06 17.10 30.53
C LEU A 310 6.48 18.51 30.70
N ALA A 311 5.49 18.68 31.59
CA ALA A 311 4.96 20.00 31.92
C ALA A 311 6.02 20.92 32.55
N ARG A 312 6.87 20.41 33.43
CA ARG A 312 7.98 21.19 34.03
C ARG A 312 9.03 21.60 32.99
N ALA A 313 9.26 20.78 31.96
CA ALA A 313 10.19 21.11 30.88
C ALA A 313 9.65 22.25 30.00
N VAL A 314 8.36 22.24 29.66
CA VAL A 314 7.71 23.30 28.87
C VAL A 314 7.53 24.61 29.65
N GLY A 315 7.41 24.53 30.98
CA GLY A 315 7.38 25.70 31.87
C GLY A 315 6.03 26.41 31.95
N GLU A 316 5.98 27.51 32.72
CA GLU A 316 4.76 28.31 32.91
C GLU A 316 4.57 29.30 31.76
N VAL A 317 3.60 29.02 30.89
CA VAL A 317 3.19 29.91 29.79
C VAL A 317 1.99 30.76 30.23
N THR A 318 2.09 32.08 30.10
CA THR A 318 1.00 33.02 30.44
C THR A 318 -0.14 32.91 29.42
N PRO A 319 -1.37 32.52 29.82
CA PRO A 319 -2.51 32.41 28.90
C PRO A 319 -2.98 33.80 28.42
N GLN A 320 -3.28 33.96 27.13
CA GLN A 320 -3.68 35.26 26.55
C GLN A 320 -5.20 35.36 26.31
N ASN A 321 -5.90 34.23 26.11
CA ASN A 321 -7.36 34.16 26.04
C ASN A 321 -7.97 34.20 27.45
N VAL A 322 -7.80 35.33 28.14
CA VAL A 322 -8.23 35.54 29.53
C VAL A 322 -9.75 35.42 29.72
N ASP A 323 -10.52 35.75 28.70
CA ASP A 323 -11.99 35.61 28.65
C ASP A 323 -12.45 34.17 28.35
N ARG A 324 -11.51 33.23 28.17
CA ARG A 324 -11.75 31.79 27.92
C ARG A 324 -12.76 31.51 26.82
N THR A 325 -12.77 32.37 25.80
CA THR A 325 -13.78 32.41 24.76
C THR A 325 -13.34 31.59 23.55
N LEU A 326 -14.26 30.81 22.99
CA LEU A 326 -14.03 30.07 21.75
C LEU A 326 -14.23 31.00 20.54
N TYR A 327 -13.13 31.53 20.00
CA TYR A 327 -13.18 32.39 18.82
C TYR A 327 -13.36 31.59 17.53
N GLY A 328 -14.30 32.02 16.69
CA GLY A 328 -14.57 31.42 15.39
C GLY A 328 -15.89 31.84 14.77
N GLN A 329 -16.32 31.10 13.75
CA GLN A 329 -17.58 31.30 13.02
C GLN A 329 -18.30 29.98 12.73
N GLU A 330 -19.63 30.00 12.74
CA GLU A 330 -20.49 28.86 12.41
C GLU A 330 -20.46 28.56 10.90
N ALA A 331 -20.69 27.30 10.50
CA ALA A 331 -20.72 26.91 9.09
C ALA A 331 -21.72 27.72 8.24
N ALA A 332 -22.83 28.15 8.82
CA ALA A 332 -23.85 28.98 8.16
C ALA A 332 -23.38 30.43 7.86
N GLN A 333 -22.24 30.87 8.39
CA GLN A 333 -21.65 32.19 8.13
C GLN A 333 -20.64 32.18 6.97
N ILE A 334 -20.25 31.00 6.48
CA ILE A 334 -19.25 30.82 5.42
C ILE A 334 -19.96 30.59 4.08
N ASP A 335 -19.55 31.32 3.04
CA ASP A 335 -20.03 31.07 1.68
C ASP A 335 -19.28 29.88 1.04
N PRO A 336 -19.95 28.73 0.75
CA PRO A 336 -19.31 27.61 0.06
C PRO A 336 -18.75 27.98 -1.31
N ALA A 337 -19.28 29.01 -1.98
CA ALA A 337 -18.77 29.45 -3.27
C ALA A 337 -17.41 30.14 -3.19
N VAL A 338 -17.10 30.79 -2.06
CA VAL A 338 -15.76 31.37 -1.80
C VAL A 338 -14.75 30.25 -1.53
N ILE A 339 -15.13 29.24 -0.74
CA ILE A 339 -14.29 28.06 -0.46
C ILE A 339 -14.02 27.27 -1.75
N GLY A 340 -15.08 26.93 -2.50
CA GLY A 340 -14.99 26.14 -3.72
C GLY A 340 -14.24 26.87 -4.85
N ALA A 341 -14.41 28.18 -5.02
CA ALA A 341 -13.62 28.96 -5.97
C ALA A 341 -12.14 28.99 -5.58
N GLY A 342 -11.83 29.33 -4.33
CA GLY A 342 -10.46 29.38 -3.83
C GLY A 342 -9.74 28.02 -3.90
N ALA A 343 -10.46 26.92 -3.71
CA ALA A 343 -9.91 25.57 -3.85
C ALA A 343 -9.45 25.28 -5.29
N LEU A 344 -10.20 25.75 -6.31
CA LEU A 344 -9.77 25.67 -7.71
C LEU A 344 -8.60 26.61 -8.02
N ASP A 345 -8.54 27.78 -7.39
CA ASP A 345 -7.43 28.72 -7.55
C ASP A 345 -6.12 28.10 -7.00
N ASP A 346 -6.20 27.42 -5.85
CA ASP A 346 -5.06 26.71 -5.23
C ASP A 346 -4.56 25.52 -6.06
N LEU A 347 -5.47 24.79 -6.69
CA LEU A 347 -5.10 23.75 -7.66
C LEU A 347 -4.52 24.37 -8.94
N GLY A 348 -5.16 25.39 -9.50
CA GLY A 348 -4.76 26.03 -10.76
C GLY A 348 -3.37 26.65 -10.74
N ARG A 349 -2.94 27.24 -9.60
CA ARG A 349 -1.56 27.72 -9.43
C ARG A 349 -0.53 26.58 -9.42
N GLN A 350 -0.91 25.39 -8.94
CA GLN A 350 0.01 24.26 -8.79
C GLN A 350 0.07 23.33 -10.01
N ARG A 351 -1.05 23.12 -10.71
CA ARG A 351 -1.20 22.06 -11.73
C ARG A 351 -2.27 22.41 -12.77
N SER A 352 -2.05 21.97 -14.01
CA SER A 352 -2.96 22.14 -15.14
C SER A 352 -4.20 21.23 -15.04
N ALA A 353 -4.10 20.12 -14.31
CA ALA A 353 -5.20 19.18 -14.10
C ALA A 353 -5.18 18.49 -12.73
N TRP A 354 -6.37 18.08 -12.28
CA TRP A 354 -6.62 17.49 -10.97
C TRP A 354 -7.68 16.38 -11.02
N SER A 355 -7.74 15.57 -9.96
CA SER A 355 -8.75 14.55 -9.71
C SER A 355 -9.79 15.04 -8.71
N LEU A 356 -10.89 14.30 -8.51
CA LEU A 356 -11.87 14.62 -7.47
C LEU A 356 -11.25 14.63 -6.05
N ALA A 357 -10.32 13.71 -5.77
CA ALA A 357 -9.60 13.64 -4.50
C ALA A 357 -8.76 14.91 -4.24
N ASP A 358 -8.13 15.47 -5.29
CA ASP A 358 -7.38 16.72 -5.20
C ASP A 358 -8.31 17.93 -4.91
N VAL A 359 -9.53 17.96 -5.49
CA VAL A 359 -10.55 19.00 -5.21
C VAL A 359 -11.02 18.93 -3.77
N GLN A 360 -11.36 17.73 -3.28
CA GLN A 360 -11.72 17.53 -1.87
C GLN A 360 -10.58 17.95 -0.94
N ALA A 361 -9.33 17.57 -1.24
CA ALA A 361 -8.17 17.99 -0.46
C ALA A 361 -7.99 19.52 -0.42
N ALA A 362 -8.26 20.22 -1.52
CA ALA A 362 -8.19 21.68 -1.60
C ALA A 362 -9.32 22.36 -0.81
N VAL A 363 -10.55 21.84 -0.88
CA VAL A 363 -11.68 22.31 -0.06
C VAL A 363 -11.43 22.08 1.43
N ASP A 364 -11.00 20.88 1.82
CA ASP A 364 -10.77 20.51 3.21
C ASP A 364 -9.66 21.36 3.85
N ARG A 365 -8.55 21.61 3.12
CA ARG A 365 -7.49 22.53 3.56
C ARG A 365 -7.98 23.96 3.75
N ARG A 366 -8.88 24.46 2.90
CA ARG A 366 -9.47 25.80 3.08
C ARG A 366 -10.43 25.84 4.27
N LEU A 367 -11.27 24.82 4.44
CA LEU A 367 -12.17 24.75 5.60
C LEU A 367 -11.39 24.68 6.91
N ALA A 368 -10.30 23.93 6.97
CA ALA A 368 -9.39 23.89 8.13
C ALA A 368 -8.79 25.27 8.48
N GLN A 369 -8.69 26.18 7.51
CA GLN A 369 -8.20 27.55 7.68
C GLN A 369 -9.30 28.56 8.08
N THR A 370 -10.58 28.16 8.13
CA THR A 370 -11.72 29.08 8.23
C THR A 370 -12.28 29.31 9.64
N TRP A 371 -11.49 29.10 10.70
CA TRP A 371 -11.89 29.38 12.09
C TRP A 371 -13.22 28.71 12.53
N LEU A 372 -13.58 27.57 11.94
CA LEU A 372 -14.87 26.91 12.15
C LEU A 372 -15.13 26.54 13.63
N ILE A 373 -16.36 26.79 14.08
CA ILE A 373 -16.91 26.33 15.35
C ILE A 373 -18.27 25.65 15.14
N SER A 374 -18.57 24.69 16.02
CA SER A 374 -19.55 23.61 15.80
C SER A 374 -19.16 22.60 14.72
N SER A 375 -19.69 21.39 14.83
CA SER A 375 -19.72 20.37 13.76
C SER A 375 -21.02 20.40 12.96
N GLU A 376 -22.04 21.12 13.44
CA GLU A 376 -23.33 21.30 12.75
C GLU A 376 -23.15 22.13 11.46
N GLY A 377 -23.67 21.62 10.34
CA GLY A 377 -23.58 22.28 9.03
C GLY A 377 -22.22 22.15 8.33
N VAL A 378 -21.18 21.60 8.97
CA VAL A 378 -19.82 21.52 8.38
C VAL A 378 -19.78 20.54 7.21
N ALA A 379 -20.49 19.41 7.31
CA ALA A 379 -20.57 18.43 6.22
C ALA A 379 -21.33 18.98 5.01
N GLU A 380 -22.41 19.72 5.25
CA GLU A 380 -23.23 20.39 4.24
C GLU A 380 -22.45 21.52 3.55
N LEU A 381 -21.74 22.36 4.32
CA LEU A 381 -20.84 23.40 3.82
C LEU A 381 -19.73 22.80 2.95
N ARG A 382 -19.10 21.70 3.41
CA ARG A 382 -18.09 20.95 2.68
C ARG A 382 -18.62 20.44 1.34
N GLN A 383 -19.77 19.76 1.34
CA GLN A 383 -20.36 19.24 0.11
C GLN A 383 -20.75 20.37 -0.85
N ALA A 384 -21.35 21.47 -0.36
CA ALA A 384 -21.70 22.62 -1.19
C ALA A 384 -20.47 23.33 -1.81
N ALA A 385 -19.34 23.37 -1.08
CA ALA A 385 -18.08 23.88 -1.59
C ALA A 385 -17.46 22.97 -2.66
N ILE A 386 -17.48 21.65 -2.44
CA ILE A 386 -17.09 20.65 -3.45
C ILE A 386 -17.97 20.77 -4.69
N ASP A 387 -19.30 20.81 -4.54
CA ASP A 387 -20.24 20.93 -5.64
C ASP A 387 -20.01 22.21 -6.44
N THR A 388 -19.71 23.33 -5.79
CA THR A 388 -19.41 24.60 -6.46
C THR A 388 -18.06 24.56 -7.20
N ALA A 389 -17.05 23.88 -6.65
CA ALA A 389 -15.78 23.64 -7.33
C ALA A 389 -15.97 22.71 -8.55
N MET A 390 -16.79 21.66 -8.43
CA MET A 390 -17.07 20.73 -9.53
C MET A 390 -17.93 21.37 -10.63
N GLN A 391 -18.87 22.25 -10.29
CA GLN A 391 -19.64 23.04 -11.27
C GLN A 391 -18.77 24.01 -12.11
N ARG A 392 -17.62 24.43 -11.56
CA ARG A 392 -16.62 25.28 -12.24
C ARG A 392 -15.44 24.49 -12.82
N SER A 393 -15.49 23.16 -12.76
CA SER A 393 -14.47 22.25 -13.29
C SER A 393 -14.88 21.66 -14.64
N VAL A 394 -13.94 21.58 -15.58
CA VAL A 394 -14.12 21.03 -16.92
C VAL A 394 -13.29 19.75 -17.05
N SER A 395 -13.91 18.66 -17.52
CA SER A 395 -13.24 17.37 -17.74
C SER A 395 -12.62 17.27 -19.14
N PHE A 396 -11.48 16.58 -19.27
CA PHE A 396 -10.94 16.13 -20.56
C PHE A 396 -11.64 14.87 -21.10
N LEU A 397 -12.30 14.11 -20.21
CA LEU A 397 -13.02 12.87 -20.51
C LEU A 397 -14.51 13.14 -20.75
N ASP A 398 -15.19 12.19 -21.40
CA ASP A 398 -16.64 12.25 -21.64
C ASP A 398 -17.45 12.47 -20.35
N GLN A 399 -18.61 13.13 -20.48
CA GLN A 399 -19.44 13.50 -19.34
C GLN A 399 -19.86 12.27 -18.52
N GLY A 400 -19.62 12.32 -17.21
CA GLY A 400 -19.90 11.23 -16.28
C GLY A 400 -18.79 10.19 -16.15
N VAL A 401 -17.71 10.27 -16.94
CA VAL A 401 -16.50 9.46 -16.72
C VAL A 401 -15.64 10.09 -15.63
N ASN A 402 -15.48 9.38 -14.51
CA ASN A 402 -14.52 9.67 -13.45
C ASN A 402 -13.77 8.37 -13.12
N VAL A 403 -12.46 8.45 -12.88
CA VAL A 403 -11.57 7.30 -12.63
C VAL A 403 -10.57 7.68 -11.54
N GLU A 404 -10.45 6.84 -10.53
CA GLU A 404 -9.77 7.18 -9.29
C GLU A 404 -8.25 7.31 -9.46
N GLY A 405 -7.73 8.42 -8.92
CA GLY A 405 -6.36 8.86 -9.11
C GLY A 405 -6.06 9.51 -10.47
N VAL A 406 -6.95 9.46 -11.46
CA VAL A 406 -6.73 10.12 -12.77
C VAL A 406 -6.99 11.61 -12.65
N ARG A 407 -6.01 12.43 -13.04
CA ARG A 407 -6.14 13.90 -13.05
C ARG A 407 -6.67 14.37 -14.40
N HIS A 408 -7.97 14.59 -14.50
CA HIS A 408 -8.66 14.93 -15.76
C HIS A 408 -9.59 16.15 -15.69
N TYR A 409 -9.74 16.78 -14.52
CA TYR A 409 -10.45 18.05 -14.37
C TYR A 409 -9.48 19.23 -14.45
N THR A 410 -9.94 20.36 -14.99
CA THR A 410 -9.25 21.65 -15.03
C THR A 410 -10.26 22.78 -14.80
N SER A 411 -9.85 24.05 -14.76
CA SER A 411 -10.76 25.22 -14.65
C SER A 411 -10.71 26.10 -15.89
N ASP A 412 -11.76 26.90 -16.11
CA ASP A 412 -11.77 27.85 -17.22
C ASP A 412 -10.70 28.95 -17.10
N GLN A 413 -10.21 29.27 -15.89
CA GLN A 413 -9.05 30.16 -15.74
C GLN A 413 -7.77 29.50 -16.29
N VAL A 414 -7.50 28.25 -15.94
CA VAL A 414 -6.33 27.52 -16.47
C VAL A 414 -6.39 27.42 -17.99
N ARG A 415 -7.58 27.13 -18.54
CA ARG A 415 -7.82 27.09 -19.99
C ARG A 415 -7.62 28.45 -20.65
N ALA A 416 -8.05 29.54 -20.02
CA ALA A 416 -7.88 30.89 -20.54
C ALA A 416 -6.40 31.29 -20.62
N VAL A 417 -5.59 30.94 -19.61
CA VAL A 417 -4.14 31.24 -19.61
C VAL A 417 -3.37 30.36 -20.61
N ASP A 418 -3.68 29.06 -20.71
CA ASP A 418 -3.06 28.16 -21.70
C ASP A 418 -3.38 28.61 -23.15
N GLN A 419 -4.61 29.09 -23.38
CA GLN A 419 -5.02 29.70 -24.66
C GLN A 419 -4.32 31.04 -24.92
N GLN A 420 -4.28 31.96 -23.94
CA GLN A 420 -3.61 33.26 -24.06
C GLN A 420 -2.12 33.10 -24.41
N LEU A 421 -1.42 32.21 -23.71
CA LEU A 421 -0.02 31.89 -24.00
C LEU A 421 0.15 31.26 -25.39
N THR A 422 -0.78 30.39 -25.80
CA THR A 422 -0.78 29.80 -27.14
C THR A 422 -0.93 30.86 -28.21
N ASP A 423 -1.84 31.82 -28.04
CA ASP A 423 -2.10 32.86 -29.04
C ASP A 423 -0.95 33.86 -29.13
N ALA A 424 -0.38 34.31 -28.00
CA ALA A 424 0.77 35.23 -27.98
C ALA A 424 2.04 34.58 -28.58
N LEU A 425 2.34 33.33 -28.23
CA LEU A 425 3.45 32.58 -28.83
C LEU A 425 3.21 32.33 -30.34
N THR A 426 1.98 32.03 -30.74
CA THR A 426 1.64 31.81 -32.16
C THR A 426 1.77 33.11 -32.96
N ALA A 427 1.31 34.24 -32.43
CA ALA A 427 1.39 35.54 -33.09
C ALA A 427 2.84 35.92 -33.45
N ARG A 428 3.78 35.72 -32.51
CA ARG A 428 5.22 35.95 -32.73
C ARG A 428 5.86 34.87 -33.62
N ALA A 429 5.38 33.62 -33.57
CA ALA A 429 5.93 32.53 -34.38
C ALA A 429 5.59 32.61 -35.87
N VAL A 430 4.42 33.17 -36.24
CA VAL A 430 3.99 33.30 -37.65
C VAL A 430 4.67 34.44 -38.41
N VAL A 431 5.37 35.35 -37.73
CA VAL A 431 6.15 36.42 -38.38
C VAL A 431 7.45 35.82 -38.95
N PRO A 432 7.68 35.87 -40.28
CA PRO A 432 8.88 35.30 -40.87
C PRO A 432 10.14 36.09 -40.49
N GLY A 433 11.06 35.44 -39.79
CA GLY A 433 12.40 35.97 -39.52
C GLY A 433 13.45 35.45 -40.50
N GLU A 434 14.54 36.19 -40.63
CA GLU A 434 15.77 35.74 -41.27
C GLU A 434 16.89 35.62 -40.22
N ALA A 435 17.82 34.69 -40.44
CA ALA A 435 18.97 34.50 -39.57
C ALA A 435 20.04 35.57 -39.81
N GLY A 436 20.51 36.21 -38.74
CA GLY A 436 21.49 37.30 -38.79
C GLY A 436 22.93 36.83 -39.02
N THR A 437 23.86 37.78 -39.02
CA THR A 437 25.30 37.53 -39.08
C THR A 437 25.91 37.46 -37.69
N VAL A 438 26.68 36.40 -37.39
CA VAL A 438 27.48 36.28 -36.17
C VAL A 438 28.90 35.89 -36.56
N THR A 439 29.88 36.64 -36.09
CA THR A 439 31.31 36.43 -36.30
C THR A 439 31.99 36.28 -34.94
N VAL A 440 32.63 35.14 -34.69
CA VAL A 440 33.33 34.86 -33.43
C VAL A 440 34.83 34.79 -33.71
N GLU A 441 35.49 35.94 -33.65
CA GLU A 441 36.95 36.04 -33.65
C GLU A 441 37.43 36.16 -32.20
N ARG A 442 37.53 35.01 -31.52
CA ARG A 442 38.08 34.89 -30.16
C ARG A 442 39.18 33.83 -30.17
N GLU A 443 40.38 34.17 -29.70
CA GLU A 443 41.53 33.27 -29.80
C GLU A 443 41.28 31.93 -29.10
N GLY A 444 41.41 30.83 -29.84
CA GLY A 444 41.26 29.47 -29.30
C GLY A 444 39.83 28.98 -29.10
N PHE A 445 38.78 29.76 -29.43
CA PHE A 445 37.39 29.35 -29.21
C PHE A 445 36.53 29.39 -30.49
N THR A 446 35.80 28.31 -30.76
CA THR A 446 34.81 28.21 -31.85
C THR A 446 33.49 27.63 -31.33
N LEU A 447 32.37 28.26 -31.71
CA LEU A 447 31.03 27.73 -31.46
C LEU A 447 30.81 26.42 -32.24
N SER A 448 29.96 25.54 -31.71
CA SER A 448 29.41 24.40 -32.47
C SER A 448 28.52 24.87 -33.62
N VAL A 449 28.19 23.96 -34.55
CA VAL A 449 27.25 24.25 -35.65
C VAL A 449 25.87 24.66 -35.09
N GLU A 450 25.41 23.97 -34.06
CA GLU A 450 24.13 24.24 -33.38
C GLU A 450 24.15 25.61 -32.68
N GLN A 451 25.19 25.88 -31.88
CA GLN A 451 25.38 27.15 -31.18
C GLN A 451 25.49 28.32 -32.17
N HIS A 452 26.20 28.15 -33.28
CA HIS A 452 26.35 29.16 -34.30
C HIS A 452 25.04 29.42 -35.06
N ALA A 453 24.20 28.40 -35.27
CA ALA A 453 22.86 28.57 -35.80
C ALA A 453 21.93 29.31 -34.82
N ALA A 454 21.99 28.95 -33.53
CA ALA A 454 21.21 29.59 -32.46
C ALA A 454 21.56 31.07 -32.30
N ALA A 455 22.86 31.41 -32.23
CA ALA A 455 23.31 32.80 -32.14
C ALA A 455 22.84 33.62 -33.36
N LYS A 456 22.84 33.03 -34.56
CA LYS A 456 22.32 33.67 -35.78
C LYS A 456 20.80 33.84 -35.78
N ALA A 457 20.04 32.91 -35.20
CA ALA A 457 18.59 33.06 -35.05
C ALA A 457 18.25 34.26 -34.15
N ILE A 458 18.96 34.39 -33.02
CA ILE A 458 18.82 35.49 -32.04
C ILE A 458 19.30 36.83 -32.61
N ALA A 459 20.45 36.85 -33.30
CA ALA A 459 20.95 38.05 -33.97
C ALA A 459 20.16 38.42 -35.25
N GLY A 460 19.13 37.64 -35.60
CA GLY A 460 18.27 37.81 -36.77
C GLY A 460 16.98 38.59 -36.48
N THR A 461 15.98 38.44 -37.35
CA THR A 461 14.71 39.20 -37.32
C THR A 461 13.49 38.37 -36.87
N HIS A 462 13.70 37.21 -36.27
CA HIS A 462 12.61 36.41 -35.66
C HIS A 462 12.01 37.15 -34.46
N GLU A 463 10.68 37.13 -34.30
CA GLU A 463 10.01 37.67 -33.11
C GLU A 463 9.95 36.68 -31.94
N LEU A 464 10.07 35.38 -32.22
CA LEU A 464 10.21 34.30 -31.24
C LEU A 464 11.36 33.36 -31.66
N VAL A 465 12.32 33.16 -30.76
CA VAL A 465 13.37 32.13 -30.87
C VAL A 465 13.31 31.26 -29.61
N VAL A 466 13.39 29.93 -29.79
CA VAL A 466 13.41 28.99 -28.66
C VAL A 466 14.69 28.18 -28.72
N ILE A 467 15.49 28.27 -27.66
CA ILE A 467 16.72 27.52 -27.48
C ILE A 467 16.51 26.51 -26.36
N GLN A 468 16.21 25.29 -26.76
CA GLN A 468 16.41 24.14 -25.88
C GLN A 468 17.91 23.79 -25.90
N GLY A 469 18.43 23.25 -24.80
CA GLY A 469 19.82 22.81 -24.78
C GLY A 469 20.18 22.08 -23.51
N ALA A 470 20.74 20.88 -23.69
CA ALA A 470 21.13 19.98 -22.62
C ALA A 470 22.11 20.65 -21.64
N ALA A 471 22.14 20.14 -20.40
CA ALA A 471 22.98 20.66 -19.33
C ALA A 471 24.48 20.62 -19.70
N GLY A 472 25.00 21.76 -20.14
CA GLY A 472 26.40 21.91 -20.58
C GLY A 472 26.63 22.16 -22.07
N ALA A 473 25.58 22.26 -22.89
CA ALA A 473 25.67 22.53 -24.34
C ALA A 473 26.04 24.00 -24.71
N GLY A 474 26.58 24.79 -23.77
CA GLY A 474 27.14 26.12 -24.05
C GLY A 474 26.14 27.26 -24.29
N LYS A 475 24.89 27.16 -23.79
CA LYS A 475 23.82 28.18 -23.97
C LYS A 475 24.31 29.62 -23.72
N THR A 476 24.97 29.89 -22.60
CA THR A 476 25.40 31.25 -22.25
C THR A 476 26.49 31.81 -23.17
N THR A 477 27.43 30.98 -23.65
CA THR A 477 28.47 31.41 -24.61
C THR A 477 27.90 31.65 -26.01
N MET A 478 26.82 30.94 -26.37
CA MET A 478 26.03 31.22 -27.57
C MET A 478 25.30 32.57 -27.45
N LEU A 479 24.68 32.84 -26.29
CA LEU A 479 24.03 34.13 -26.01
C LEU A 479 25.04 35.29 -26.02
N GLU A 480 26.27 35.09 -25.55
CA GLU A 480 27.34 36.09 -25.56
C GLU A 480 27.72 36.49 -27.00
N ALA A 481 27.95 35.51 -27.88
CA ALA A 481 28.20 35.76 -29.30
C ALA A 481 27.02 36.42 -30.03
N ALA A 482 25.79 36.21 -29.57
CA ALA A 482 24.61 36.92 -30.06
C ALA A 482 24.57 38.37 -29.54
N ALA A 483 24.92 38.61 -28.27
CA ALA A 483 24.99 39.94 -27.66
C ALA A 483 26.04 40.84 -28.35
N ASP A 484 27.22 40.29 -28.66
CA ASP A 484 28.27 40.96 -29.45
C ASP A 484 27.71 41.45 -30.82
N SER A 485 27.00 40.57 -31.55
CA SER A 485 26.40 40.91 -32.84
C SER A 485 25.26 41.92 -32.73
N LEU A 486 24.34 41.75 -31.77
CA LEU A 486 23.22 42.67 -31.56
C LEU A 486 23.72 44.08 -31.22
N SER A 487 24.76 44.18 -30.39
CA SER A 487 25.41 45.45 -30.05
C SER A 487 26.00 46.14 -31.29
N ALA A 488 26.66 45.38 -32.17
CA ALA A 488 27.17 45.87 -33.46
C ALA A 488 26.05 46.31 -34.44
N GLN A 489 24.84 45.74 -34.32
CA GLN A 489 23.64 46.16 -35.05
C GLN A 489 22.96 47.41 -34.45
N GLY A 490 23.40 47.90 -33.29
CA GLY A 490 22.69 48.95 -32.54
C GLY A 490 21.37 48.48 -31.93
N ARG A 491 21.22 47.17 -31.71
CA ARG A 491 20.12 46.54 -30.97
C ARG A 491 20.55 46.25 -29.53
N ARG A 492 19.58 46.06 -28.65
CA ARG A 492 19.80 45.75 -27.23
C ARG A 492 19.51 44.28 -26.95
N LEU A 493 20.34 43.64 -26.15
CA LEU A 493 19.96 42.40 -25.44
C LEU A 493 19.64 42.75 -23.99
N VAL A 494 18.52 42.25 -23.48
CA VAL A 494 18.14 42.30 -22.06
C VAL A 494 17.96 40.86 -21.59
N VAL A 495 18.52 40.50 -20.44
CA VAL A 495 18.40 39.15 -19.89
C VAL A 495 17.60 39.14 -18.59
N VAL A 496 16.68 38.18 -18.51
CA VAL A 496 15.92 37.87 -17.30
C VAL A 496 15.86 36.36 -17.07
N SER A 497 15.55 35.94 -15.86
CA SER A 497 15.34 34.52 -15.52
C SER A 497 14.20 34.38 -14.51
N PRO A 498 13.55 33.21 -14.36
CA PRO A 498 12.58 32.98 -13.29
C PRO A 498 13.17 33.20 -11.89
N THR A 499 14.48 32.99 -11.70
CA THR A 499 15.18 33.23 -10.43
C THR A 499 16.14 34.44 -10.53
N LYS A 500 16.27 35.22 -9.44
CA LYS A 500 17.24 36.33 -9.40
C LYS A 500 18.68 35.84 -9.52
N ARG A 501 19.01 34.69 -8.90
CA ARG A 501 20.34 34.05 -9.05
C ARG A 501 20.65 33.73 -10.52
N GLY A 502 19.77 33.02 -11.22
CA GLY A 502 19.99 32.67 -12.63
C GLY A 502 20.14 33.91 -13.51
N ALA A 503 19.39 34.98 -13.22
CA ALA A 503 19.51 36.25 -13.92
C ALA A 503 20.87 36.93 -13.68
N ILE A 504 21.40 36.91 -12.44
CA ILE A 504 22.76 37.39 -12.14
C ILE A 504 23.81 36.54 -12.88
N GLU A 505 23.75 35.21 -12.75
CA GLU A 505 24.72 34.30 -13.39
C GLU A 505 24.72 34.40 -14.93
N ALA A 506 23.59 34.76 -15.55
CA ALA A 506 23.52 35.07 -16.98
C ALA A 506 24.00 36.50 -17.31
N GLY A 507 23.63 37.50 -16.51
CA GLY A 507 24.05 38.89 -16.68
C GLY A 507 25.57 39.09 -16.57
N ASP A 508 26.20 38.45 -15.59
CA ASP A 508 27.66 38.47 -15.37
C ASP A 508 28.44 37.98 -16.61
N VAL A 509 27.94 36.94 -17.29
CA VAL A 509 28.57 36.37 -18.50
C VAL A 509 28.29 37.22 -19.75
N LEU A 510 27.15 37.92 -19.78
CA LEU A 510 26.73 38.76 -20.91
C LEU A 510 27.17 40.23 -20.78
N GLY A 511 27.77 40.62 -19.65
CA GLY A 511 28.21 42.00 -19.39
C GLY A 511 27.07 43.00 -19.20
N VAL A 512 25.88 42.54 -18.78
CA VAL A 512 24.66 43.35 -18.63
C VAL A 512 23.98 43.11 -17.28
N ASP A 513 23.20 44.10 -16.80
CA ASP A 513 22.39 43.91 -15.60
C ASP A 513 21.37 42.76 -15.80
N GLY A 514 21.34 41.81 -14.86
CA GLY A 514 20.40 40.68 -14.86
C GLY A 514 19.32 40.80 -13.78
N GLU A 515 18.05 40.55 -14.14
CA GLU A 515 16.90 40.70 -13.24
C GLU A 515 15.93 39.51 -13.30
N SER A 516 15.17 39.24 -12.23
CA SER A 516 14.12 38.21 -12.32
C SER A 516 12.93 38.70 -13.14
N VAL A 517 12.22 37.79 -13.82
CA VAL A 517 10.97 38.13 -14.55
C VAL A 517 9.97 38.81 -13.63
N HIS A 518 9.87 38.35 -12.38
CA HIS A 518 9.05 38.98 -11.35
C HIS A 518 9.46 40.44 -11.08
N ALA A 519 10.75 40.71 -10.86
CA ALA A 519 11.24 42.06 -10.59
C ALA A 519 11.20 43.00 -11.82
N LEU A 520 11.21 42.45 -13.04
CA LEU A 520 10.88 43.21 -14.26
C LEU A 520 9.40 43.65 -14.25
N LEU A 521 8.47 42.76 -13.92
CA LEU A 521 7.03 43.04 -13.85
C LEU A 521 6.69 44.03 -12.72
N TYR A 522 7.24 43.84 -11.51
CA TYR A 522 7.10 44.80 -10.40
C TYR A 522 7.66 46.20 -10.74
N ARG A 523 8.76 46.25 -11.50
CA ARG A 523 9.34 47.51 -12.01
C ARG A 523 8.44 48.19 -13.05
N ALA A 524 7.79 47.40 -13.91
CA ALA A 524 6.76 47.88 -14.83
C ALA A 524 5.44 48.26 -14.14
N GLY A 525 5.26 47.91 -12.86
CA GLY A 525 4.11 48.28 -12.05
C GLY A 525 2.97 47.28 -12.00
N ALA A 526 3.23 46.02 -12.39
CA ALA A 526 2.39 44.92 -11.95
C ALA A 526 2.63 44.63 -10.46
N GLU A 527 1.61 44.14 -9.78
CA GLU A 527 1.65 43.79 -8.37
C GLU A 527 1.07 42.36 -8.22
N VAL A 528 1.28 41.72 -7.06
CA VAL A 528 0.74 40.38 -6.77
C VAL A 528 -0.07 40.48 -5.49
N ASP A 529 -1.30 39.99 -5.52
CA ASP A 529 -2.21 40.07 -4.36
C ASP A 529 -1.97 38.97 -3.32
N ASP A 530 -2.65 39.08 -2.18
CA ASP A 530 -2.63 38.11 -1.07
C ASP A 530 -3.02 36.68 -1.51
N THR A 531 -3.65 36.53 -2.69
CA THR A 531 -4.00 35.25 -3.29
C THR A 531 -2.99 34.77 -4.34
N GLY A 532 -1.82 35.42 -4.45
CA GLY A 532 -0.76 35.06 -5.39
C GLY A 532 -1.12 35.29 -6.86
N ARG A 533 -2.09 36.17 -7.17
CA ARG A 533 -2.46 36.51 -8.55
C ARG A 533 -1.79 37.80 -9.01
N TRP A 534 -1.30 37.81 -10.24
CA TRP A 534 -0.81 39.02 -10.91
C TRP A 534 -1.95 40.02 -11.17
N GLN A 535 -1.82 41.21 -10.62
CA GLN A 535 -2.63 42.38 -10.95
C GLN A 535 -1.79 43.31 -11.84
N LEU A 536 -2.24 43.53 -13.08
CA LEU A 536 -1.52 44.33 -14.07
C LEU A 536 -2.08 45.77 -14.10
N PRO A 537 -1.24 46.80 -14.28
CA PRO A 537 -1.69 48.19 -14.26
C PRO A 537 -2.40 48.57 -15.55
N GLU A 538 -3.38 49.49 -15.49
CA GLU A 538 -4.00 50.06 -16.70
C GLU A 538 -2.98 50.77 -17.61
N GLN A 539 -1.86 51.24 -17.04
CA GLN A 539 -0.74 51.85 -17.75
C GLN A 539 0.58 51.45 -17.08
N TRP A 540 1.46 50.81 -17.85
CA TRP A 540 2.80 50.41 -17.40
C TRP A 540 3.67 51.63 -17.00
N ARG A 541 4.44 51.47 -15.92
CA ARG A 541 5.38 52.48 -15.40
C ARG A 541 6.52 52.71 -16.40
N THR A 542 7.01 53.95 -16.47
CA THR A 542 8.09 54.36 -17.38
C THR A 542 9.35 53.50 -17.20
N GLN A 543 9.78 52.85 -18.28
CA GLN A 543 11.00 52.04 -18.31
C GLN A 543 12.25 52.91 -18.04
N PRO A 544 13.16 52.52 -17.12
CA PRO A 544 14.46 53.16 -16.99
C PRO A 544 15.38 52.72 -18.15
N GLU A 545 16.31 53.58 -18.55
CA GLU A 545 17.06 53.43 -19.83
C GLU A 545 17.82 52.10 -19.98
N GLY A 546 18.34 51.51 -18.90
CA GLY A 546 18.98 50.17 -18.94
C GLY A 546 18.00 49.04 -19.28
N TRP A 547 16.74 49.17 -18.88
CA TRP A 547 15.68 48.16 -18.94
C TRP A 547 14.59 48.48 -19.97
N ARG A 548 14.93 49.27 -20.99
CA ARG A 548 14.01 49.60 -22.06
C ARG A 548 13.70 48.36 -22.91
N LEU A 549 12.42 48.07 -23.12
CA LEU A 549 11.93 47.07 -24.07
C LEU A 549 11.19 47.79 -25.18
N ASP A 550 11.58 47.52 -26.43
CA ASP A 550 11.03 48.12 -27.64
C ASP A 550 11.34 47.23 -28.88
N GLU A 551 10.97 47.71 -30.07
CA GLU A 551 11.20 47.05 -31.37
C GLU A 551 12.68 46.75 -31.69
N ARG A 552 13.63 47.36 -30.97
CA ARG A 552 15.09 47.10 -31.11
C ARG A 552 15.66 46.22 -30.01
N THR A 553 14.82 45.76 -29.09
CA THR A 553 15.24 44.97 -27.95
C THR A 553 14.97 43.48 -28.17
N VAL A 554 15.95 42.67 -27.79
CA VAL A 554 15.90 41.22 -27.69
C VAL A 554 15.83 40.87 -26.20
N LEU A 555 14.69 40.36 -25.74
CA LEU A 555 14.53 39.88 -24.37
C LEU A 555 14.84 38.39 -24.31
N VAL A 556 15.88 38.02 -23.58
CA VAL A 556 16.20 36.63 -23.28
C VAL A 556 15.60 36.27 -21.92
N VAL A 557 14.73 35.26 -21.89
CA VAL A 557 14.33 34.56 -20.67
C VAL A 557 15.18 33.30 -20.58
N ASP A 558 16.16 33.27 -19.67
CA ASP A 558 17.02 32.10 -19.45
C ASP A 558 16.55 31.22 -18.29
N GLU A 559 16.76 29.92 -18.41
CA GLU A 559 16.08 28.85 -17.66
C GLU A 559 14.54 28.98 -17.68
N ALA A 560 13.97 29.36 -18.82
CA ALA A 560 12.53 29.52 -19.07
C ALA A 560 11.68 28.26 -18.83
N GLY A 561 12.29 27.09 -18.65
CA GLY A 561 11.61 25.87 -18.18
C GLY A 561 11.10 25.99 -16.74
N MET A 562 11.71 26.86 -15.92
CA MET A 562 11.27 27.18 -14.57
C MET A 562 10.21 28.28 -14.49
N LEU A 563 9.80 28.89 -15.63
CA LEU A 563 8.78 29.94 -15.62
C LEU A 563 7.39 29.33 -15.58
N ASP A 564 6.59 29.73 -14.61
CA ASP A 564 5.19 29.35 -14.50
C ASP A 564 4.32 30.07 -15.55
N GLN A 565 3.18 29.48 -15.87
CA GLN A 565 2.29 30.02 -16.90
C GLN A 565 1.66 31.36 -16.56
N ASP A 566 1.38 31.65 -15.28
CA ASP A 566 0.69 32.88 -14.90
C ASP A 566 1.64 34.09 -14.98
N THR A 567 2.88 33.94 -14.53
CA THR A 567 3.96 34.90 -14.73
C THR A 567 4.35 35.02 -16.21
N ALA A 568 4.32 33.94 -16.98
CA ALA A 568 4.52 34.01 -18.42
C ALA A 568 3.42 34.83 -19.11
N ALA A 569 2.15 34.70 -18.69
CA ALA A 569 1.03 35.45 -19.28
C ALA A 569 1.05 36.93 -18.89
N ALA A 570 1.52 37.25 -17.68
CA ALA A 570 1.84 38.63 -17.28
C ALA A 570 2.99 39.21 -18.14
N LEU A 571 4.04 38.42 -18.38
CA LEU A 571 5.18 38.81 -19.22
C LEU A 571 4.76 39.07 -20.67
N HIS A 572 3.95 38.19 -21.30
CA HIS A 572 3.48 38.37 -22.67
C HIS A 572 2.71 39.68 -22.86
N GLN A 573 1.76 39.99 -21.97
CA GLN A 573 1.03 41.27 -22.00
C GLN A 573 1.99 42.47 -21.95
N TYR A 574 2.97 42.46 -21.05
CA TYR A 574 3.95 43.53 -20.94
C TYR A 574 4.82 43.68 -22.20
N ILE A 575 5.37 42.59 -22.75
CA ILE A 575 6.27 42.68 -23.92
C ILE A 575 5.53 43.01 -25.22
N ASP A 576 4.24 42.65 -25.32
CA ASP A 576 3.41 42.95 -26.49
C ASP A 576 2.97 44.42 -26.49
N ASP A 577 2.54 44.97 -25.33
CA ASP A 577 2.26 46.41 -25.18
C ASP A 577 3.50 47.28 -25.45
N MET A 578 4.67 46.82 -25.01
CA MET A 578 5.95 47.49 -25.26
C MET A 578 6.52 47.23 -26.68
N ARG A 579 5.85 46.38 -27.49
CA ARG A 579 6.24 46.03 -28.86
C ARG A 579 7.67 45.47 -28.97
N LEU A 580 8.03 44.58 -28.06
CA LEU A 580 9.33 43.91 -28.03
C LEU A 580 9.65 43.24 -29.38
N GLY A 581 10.79 43.58 -29.97
CA GLY A 581 11.22 43.07 -31.27
C GLY A 581 11.50 41.57 -31.32
N THR A 582 12.21 41.00 -30.34
CA THR A 582 12.47 39.55 -30.27
C THR A 582 12.35 39.03 -28.85
N LEU A 583 11.55 37.97 -28.66
CA LEU A 583 11.56 37.13 -27.46
C LEU A 583 12.43 35.90 -27.70
N VAL A 584 13.41 35.67 -26.83
CA VAL A 584 14.22 34.45 -26.81
C VAL A 584 13.89 33.67 -25.54
N LEU A 585 13.55 32.40 -25.67
CA LEU A 585 13.32 31.49 -24.55
C LEU A 585 14.44 30.45 -24.51
N SER A 586 15.35 30.58 -23.56
CA SER A 586 16.48 29.68 -23.32
C SER A 586 16.19 28.79 -22.12
N GLY A 587 16.53 27.51 -22.18
CA GLY A 587 16.34 26.59 -21.06
C GLY A 587 16.51 25.13 -21.45
N ASP A 588 15.85 24.24 -20.73
CA ASP A 588 15.87 22.80 -20.99
C ASP A 588 14.59 22.15 -20.45
N ALA A 589 13.76 21.56 -21.31
CA ALA A 589 12.43 21.07 -20.92
C ALA A 589 12.43 19.66 -20.27
N ALA A 590 13.63 19.07 -20.11
CA ALA A 590 13.87 17.82 -19.41
C ALA A 590 14.33 18.01 -17.95
N GLN A 591 14.82 19.22 -17.59
CA GLN A 591 15.11 19.59 -16.21
C GLN A 591 13.80 19.88 -15.44
N LEU A 592 13.93 20.24 -14.17
CA LEU A 592 12.77 20.49 -13.31
C LEU A 592 11.94 21.67 -13.85
N ALA A 593 10.62 21.50 -13.79
CA ALA A 593 9.66 22.49 -14.25
C ALA A 593 9.51 23.65 -13.25
N ALA A 594 8.66 24.62 -13.59
CA ALA A 594 8.25 25.69 -12.70
C ALA A 594 7.72 25.17 -11.35
N VAL A 595 7.92 25.95 -10.29
CA VAL A 595 7.30 25.71 -8.97
C VAL A 595 5.86 26.23 -9.03
N GLY A 596 5.01 25.52 -9.77
CA GLY A 596 3.66 25.91 -10.13
C GLY A 596 3.24 25.27 -11.46
N ARG A 597 2.22 25.82 -12.12
CA ARG A 597 1.76 25.34 -13.42
C ARG A 597 2.81 25.62 -14.52
N GLY A 598 3.44 24.56 -15.03
CA GLY A 598 4.61 24.64 -15.92
C GLY A 598 4.30 24.45 -17.41
N GLY A 599 5.27 23.90 -18.14
CA GLY A 599 5.15 23.58 -19.57
C GLY A 599 5.39 24.73 -20.55
N TYR A 600 5.57 25.96 -20.10
CA TYR A 600 5.70 27.16 -20.95
C TYR A 600 6.78 27.02 -22.06
N LEU A 601 8.02 26.67 -21.70
CA LEU A 601 9.10 26.46 -22.68
C LEU A 601 8.80 25.34 -23.68
N ALA A 602 8.18 24.24 -23.23
CA ALA A 602 7.81 23.12 -24.08
C ALA A 602 6.68 23.48 -25.06
N ARG A 603 5.74 24.34 -24.64
CA ARG A 603 4.69 24.90 -25.51
C ARG A 603 5.28 25.84 -26.55
N ALA A 604 6.24 26.68 -26.18
CA ALA A 604 6.92 27.56 -27.12
C ALA A 604 7.74 26.79 -28.16
N ALA A 605 8.49 25.75 -27.76
CA ALA A 605 9.25 24.90 -28.67
C ALA A 605 8.37 24.19 -29.72
N GLN A 606 7.11 23.88 -29.39
CA GLN A 606 6.14 23.29 -30.32
C GLN A 606 5.54 24.29 -31.32
N LEU A 607 5.65 25.60 -31.06
CA LEU A 607 5.03 26.66 -31.86
C LEU A 607 6.05 27.48 -32.66
N ALA A 608 7.28 27.66 -32.13
CA ALA A 608 8.29 28.53 -32.71
C ALA A 608 8.85 28.01 -34.03
N THR A 609 8.87 28.88 -35.05
CA THR A 609 9.51 28.62 -36.34
C THR A 609 11.04 28.58 -36.25
N ALA A 610 11.62 29.31 -35.29
CA ALA A 610 13.03 29.23 -34.92
C ALA A 610 13.23 28.52 -33.57
N SER A 611 12.88 27.23 -33.51
CA SER A 611 13.25 26.36 -32.38
C SER A 611 14.53 25.58 -32.71
N LEU A 612 15.52 25.63 -31.82
CA LEU A 612 16.77 24.89 -31.90
C LEU A 612 16.99 24.13 -30.59
N ASP A 613 17.55 22.93 -30.69
CA ASP A 613 18.03 22.17 -29.54
C ASP A 613 19.55 22.02 -29.62
N LEU A 614 20.25 22.24 -28.50
CA LEU A 614 21.71 22.16 -28.41
C LEU A 614 22.10 20.85 -27.72
N THR A 615 22.73 19.95 -28.47
CA THR A 615 23.12 18.60 -28.05
C THR A 615 24.64 18.41 -27.94
N ASP A 616 25.44 19.33 -28.47
CA ASP A 616 26.91 19.34 -28.37
C ASP A 616 27.37 19.69 -26.94
N VAL A 617 27.26 18.72 -26.02
CA VAL A 617 27.55 18.87 -24.59
C VAL A 617 29.06 18.76 -24.32
N ARG A 618 29.74 19.92 -24.30
CA ARG A 618 31.18 20.02 -24.03
C ARG A 618 31.55 20.32 -22.57
N ARG A 619 30.63 20.08 -21.62
CA ARG A 619 30.83 20.32 -20.17
C ARG A 619 31.72 19.27 -19.51
N PHE A 620 31.48 17.99 -19.78
CA PHE A 620 32.03 16.90 -18.98
C PHE A 620 33.50 16.62 -19.28
N ARG A 621 34.25 16.21 -18.25
CA ARG A 621 35.70 16.06 -18.29
C ARG A 621 36.15 14.73 -17.72
N THR A 622 37.04 14.06 -18.41
CA THR A 622 37.77 12.92 -17.87
C THR A 622 38.78 13.37 -16.79
N PRO A 623 39.33 12.47 -15.95
CA PRO A 623 40.31 12.84 -14.93
C PRO A 623 41.61 13.47 -15.46
N ASP A 624 41.96 13.22 -16.73
CA ASP A 624 43.07 13.83 -17.48
C ASP A 624 42.67 15.09 -18.28
N GLY A 625 41.45 15.60 -18.09
CA GLY A 625 40.99 16.89 -18.59
C GLY A 625 40.48 16.91 -20.04
N GLN A 626 40.36 15.76 -20.70
CA GLN A 626 39.72 15.66 -22.02
C GLN A 626 38.19 15.73 -21.90
N VAL A 627 37.48 15.90 -23.01
CA VAL A 627 36.00 15.85 -23.01
C VAL A 627 35.54 14.39 -22.85
N ASP A 628 34.69 14.10 -21.87
CA ASP A 628 34.05 12.77 -21.75
C ASP A 628 32.82 12.70 -22.68
N GLU A 629 33.08 12.43 -23.96
CA GLU A 629 32.05 12.27 -25.00
C GLU A 629 31.03 11.17 -24.63
N GLY A 630 31.46 10.13 -23.92
CA GLY A 630 30.57 9.04 -23.53
C GLY A 630 29.70 9.34 -22.32
N TYR A 631 30.13 10.23 -21.41
CA TYR A 631 29.23 10.76 -20.37
C TYR A 631 28.31 11.85 -20.94
N ALA A 632 28.74 12.58 -21.98
CA ALA A 632 27.87 13.46 -22.73
C ALA A 632 26.70 12.67 -23.38
N ASP A 633 26.98 11.57 -24.10
CA ASP A 633 25.94 10.64 -24.63
C ASP A 633 24.99 10.14 -23.53
N LEU A 634 25.55 9.61 -22.43
CA LEU A 634 24.77 9.10 -21.30
C LEU A 634 23.90 10.19 -20.65
N SER A 635 24.36 11.45 -20.65
CA SER A 635 23.56 12.59 -20.18
C SER A 635 22.40 12.95 -21.13
N LEU A 636 22.57 12.82 -22.44
CA LEU A 636 21.50 13.02 -23.42
C LEU A 636 20.45 11.91 -23.28
N ARG A 637 20.87 10.66 -23.15
CA ARG A 637 19.94 9.53 -22.91
C ARG A 637 19.19 9.66 -21.58
N MET A 638 19.82 10.18 -20.52
CA MET A 638 19.13 10.55 -19.28
C MET A 638 18.12 11.69 -19.45
N ARG A 639 18.45 12.70 -20.28
CA ARG A 639 17.56 13.83 -20.61
C ARG A 639 16.30 13.37 -21.33
N ASP A 640 16.48 12.53 -22.35
CA ASP A 640 15.43 12.05 -23.25
C ASP A 640 14.70 10.80 -22.70
N ARG A 641 15.26 10.20 -21.63
CA ARG A 641 14.75 9.07 -20.84
C ARG A 641 14.70 7.74 -21.60
N GLU A 642 15.65 7.55 -22.53
CA GLU A 642 15.73 6.36 -23.38
C GLU A 642 16.47 5.19 -22.68
N ASP A 643 15.77 4.06 -22.51
CA ASP A 643 16.21 2.86 -21.81
C ASP A 643 16.93 3.13 -20.47
N ALA A 644 16.14 3.55 -19.48
CA ALA A 644 16.61 3.76 -18.10
C ALA A 644 17.31 2.52 -17.49
N GLY A 645 17.00 1.30 -17.97
CA GLY A 645 17.70 0.09 -17.55
C GLY A 645 19.15 0.09 -18.07
N GLN A 646 19.32 0.29 -19.38
CA GLN A 646 20.66 0.36 -19.99
C GLN A 646 21.48 1.55 -19.47
N ILE A 647 20.84 2.70 -19.22
CA ILE A 647 21.49 3.87 -18.58
C ILE A 647 22.06 3.48 -17.22
N PHE A 648 21.28 2.79 -16.38
CA PHE A 648 21.75 2.34 -15.06
C PHE A 648 22.94 1.37 -15.20
N ASP A 649 22.82 0.38 -16.09
CA ASP A 649 23.87 -0.61 -16.32
C ASP A 649 25.20 0.03 -16.78
N GLU A 650 25.14 1.10 -17.59
CA GLU A 650 26.29 1.89 -18.00
C GLU A 650 26.85 2.80 -16.89
N LEU A 651 26.00 3.38 -16.04
CA LEU A 651 26.45 4.12 -14.85
C LEU A 651 27.18 3.18 -13.86
N VAL A 652 26.69 1.95 -13.68
CA VAL A 652 27.36 0.90 -12.88
C VAL A 652 28.71 0.54 -13.52
N ALA A 653 28.76 0.33 -14.84
CA ALA A 653 30.00 0.00 -15.54
C ALA A 653 31.07 1.12 -15.46
N ARG A 654 30.65 2.38 -15.30
CA ARG A 654 31.53 3.54 -15.04
C ARG A 654 31.90 3.74 -13.56
N GLY A 655 31.32 2.97 -12.63
CA GLY A 655 31.49 3.15 -11.18
C GLY A 655 30.75 4.37 -10.59
N LEU A 656 29.79 4.93 -11.34
CA LEU A 656 29.06 6.14 -10.99
C LEU A 656 27.76 5.88 -10.21
N ILE A 657 27.39 4.61 -10.00
CA ILE A 657 26.40 4.20 -9.00
C ILE A 657 27.12 3.85 -7.70
N GLN A 658 26.56 4.29 -6.58
CA GLN A 658 27.00 3.99 -5.23
C GLN A 658 25.81 3.47 -4.42
N THR A 659 25.74 2.17 -4.18
CA THR A 659 24.71 1.57 -3.33
C THR A 659 25.13 1.50 -1.87
N GLY A 660 24.14 1.30 -1.01
CA GLY A 660 24.29 1.09 0.42
C GLY A 660 22.98 1.34 1.15
N THR A 661 22.98 1.09 2.44
CA THR A 661 21.91 1.53 3.36
C THR A 661 21.79 3.08 3.36
N PRO A 662 20.74 3.69 3.94
CA PRO A 662 20.60 5.15 3.96
C PRO A 662 21.77 5.96 4.54
N ASP A 663 22.38 5.64 5.68
CA ASP A 663 22.72 4.36 6.31
C ASP A 663 24.22 4.08 6.05
N GLU A 664 24.61 4.35 4.80
CA GLU A 664 25.96 4.31 4.24
C GLU A 664 26.23 5.46 3.27
N LEU A 665 25.17 6.13 2.79
CA LEU A 665 25.27 7.08 1.67
C LEU A 665 25.41 8.51 2.13
N ARG A 666 24.57 8.99 3.08
CA ARG A 666 24.67 10.36 3.64
C ARG A 666 26.08 10.68 4.13
N VAL A 667 26.84 9.68 4.57
CA VAL A 667 28.22 9.89 5.01
C VAL A 667 29.29 9.63 3.95
N ARG A 668 29.16 8.60 3.09
CA ARG A 668 30.08 8.45 1.93
C ARG A 668 30.09 9.75 1.14
N LEU A 669 28.92 10.36 1.05
CA LEU A 669 28.67 11.71 0.59
C LEU A 669 29.38 12.78 1.43
N SER A 670 29.10 12.95 2.73
CA SER A 670 29.69 14.06 3.51
C SER A 670 31.21 13.95 3.73
N GLU A 671 31.80 12.75 3.80
CA GLU A 671 33.25 12.54 3.69
C GLU A 671 33.79 13.01 2.34
N THR A 672 33.17 12.55 1.24
CA THR A 672 33.62 12.94 -0.11
C THR A 672 33.53 14.44 -0.31
N LEU A 673 32.41 15.07 0.07
CA LEU A 673 32.22 16.52 -0.03
C LEU A 673 33.26 17.28 0.79
N ALA A 674 33.53 16.87 2.04
CA ALA A 674 34.53 17.51 2.89
C ALA A 674 35.96 17.37 2.32
N LEU A 675 36.35 16.17 1.87
CA LEU A 675 37.66 15.92 1.26
C LEU A 675 37.83 16.66 -0.07
N GLU A 676 36.79 16.76 -0.89
CA GLU A 676 36.82 17.53 -2.14
C GLU A 676 36.92 19.03 -1.88
N GLN A 677 36.24 19.55 -0.87
CA GLN A 677 36.33 20.95 -0.45
C GLN A 677 37.70 21.29 0.17
N GLN A 678 38.28 20.40 0.97
CA GLN A 678 39.68 20.51 1.44
C GLN A 678 40.67 20.49 0.27
N ALA A 679 40.41 19.69 -0.78
CA ALA A 679 41.16 19.68 -2.02
C ALA A 679 40.90 20.90 -2.95
N GLY A 680 40.10 21.88 -2.50
CA GLY A 680 39.81 23.11 -3.24
C GLY A 680 38.87 22.94 -4.44
N ARG A 681 38.16 21.81 -4.54
CA ARG A 681 37.18 21.57 -5.61
C ARG A 681 35.83 22.18 -5.25
N SER A 682 35.11 22.69 -6.25
CA SER A 682 33.69 22.99 -6.06
C SER A 682 32.87 21.70 -6.15
N THR A 683 32.09 21.39 -5.11
CA THR A 683 31.31 20.15 -5.01
C THR A 683 29.91 20.43 -4.44
N ILE A 684 28.93 19.57 -4.68
CA ILE A 684 27.55 19.72 -4.20
C ILE A 684 26.80 18.38 -4.14
N ALA A 685 25.99 18.18 -3.08
CA ALA A 685 24.98 17.14 -3.02
C ALA A 685 23.61 17.63 -3.52
N VAL A 686 22.87 16.74 -4.19
CA VAL A 686 21.53 17.01 -4.74
C VAL A 686 20.53 15.97 -4.23
N THR A 687 19.50 16.42 -3.52
CA THR A 687 18.47 15.57 -2.89
C THR A 687 17.06 15.87 -3.39
N SER A 688 16.10 15.03 -2.99
CA SER A 688 14.66 15.25 -3.15
C SER A 688 14.07 16.25 -2.13
N THR A 689 14.55 16.25 -0.88
CA THR A 689 13.95 17.04 0.22
C THR A 689 14.93 17.95 0.96
N ASN A 690 14.42 19.08 1.46
CA ASN A 690 15.20 20.02 2.27
C ASN A 690 15.70 19.38 3.58
N ALA A 691 14.96 18.43 4.16
CA ALA A 691 15.36 17.72 5.38
C ALA A 691 16.58 16.81 5.13
N ALA A 692 16.59 16.06 4.02
CA ALA A 692 17.76 15.28 3.62
C ALA A 692 18.95 16.19 3.29
N ALA A 693 18.70 17.35 2.65
CA ALA A 693 19.75 18.34 2.41
C ALA A 693 20.34 18.88 3.73
N GLN A 694 19.52 19.25 4.72
CA GLN A 694 19.99 19.70 6.04
C GLN A 694 20.88 18.63 6.72
N GLN A 695 20.44 17.36 6.73
CA GLN A 695 21.21 16.27 7.34
C GLN A 695 22.60 16.10 6.71
N ILE A 696 22.71 16.23 5.38
CA ILE A 696 24.01 16.18 4.69
C ILE A 696 24.81 17.46 4.93
N ASN A 697 24.15 18.62 4.96
CA ASN A 697 24.78 19.92 5.23
C ASN A 697 25.48 19.96 6.59
N HIS A 698 24.75 19.59 7.65
CA HIS A 698 25.28 19.48 9.00
C HIS A 698 26.45 18.49 9.05
N ALA A 699 26.29 17.32 8.41
CA ALA A 699 27.34 16.32 8.30
C ALA A 699 28.64 16.82 7.62
N VAL A 700 28.53 17.62 6.55
CA VAL A 700 29.72 18.22 5.93
C VAL A 700 30.34 19.29 6.83
N TYR A 701 29.52 20.07 7.54
CA TYR A 701 29.99 21.09 8.46
C TYR A 701 30.87 20.51 9.59
N GLU A 702 30.41 19.46 10.28
CA GLU A 702 31.17 18.79 11.36
C GLU A 702 32.57 18.36 10.86
N ARG A 703 32.63 17.60 9.76
CA ARG A 703 33.89 17.11 9.17
C ARG A 703 34.84 18.22 8.74
N LEU A 704 34.32 19.39 8.35
CA LEU A 704 35.12 20.55 8.01
C LEU A 704 35.58 21.33 9.26
N VAL A 705 34.90 21.22 10.40
CA VAL A 705 35.38 21.65 11.71
C VAL A 705 36.49 20.72 12.22
N ASP A 706 36.30 19.40 12.19
CA ASP A 706 37.32 18.41 12.60
C ASP A 706 38.64 18.58 11.84
N ALA A 707 38.54 18.80 10.52
CA ALA A 707 39.66 19.05 9.64
C ALA A 707 40.26 20.47 9.77
N GLY A 708 39.77 21.30 10.69
CA GLY A 708 40.24 22.68 10.90
C GLY A 708 40.06 23.61 9.70
N THR A 709 39.11 23.28 8.81
CA THR A 709 38.76 24.10 7.62
C THR A 709 37.71 25.16 7.96
N ILE A 710 36.90 24.90 8.98
CA ILE A 710 35.97 25.84 9.61
C ILE A 710 36.49 26.17 11.01
N ASP A 711 36.40 27.45 11.40
CA ASP A 711 36.75 27.95 12.73
C ASP A 711 35.47 28.18 13.55
N PRO A 712 35.10 27.28 14.48
CA PRO A 712 33.89 27.37 15.30
C PRO A 712 34.04 28.31 16.51
N SER A 713 35.12 29.10 16.63
CA SER A 713 35.35 29.96 17.80
C SER A 713 34.33 31.09 17.97
N THR A 714 33.53 31.40 16.94
CA THR A 714 32.32 32.22 17.06
C THR A 714 31.28 31.71 16.05
N VAL A 715 30.07 31.44 16.54
CA VAL A 715 28.99 30.78 15.78
C VAL A 715 27.75 31.69 15.78
N ALA A 716 27.09 31.78 14.63
CA ALA A 716 25.71 32.24 14.49
C ALA A 716 24.83 31.04 14.10
N HIS A 717 23.52 31.10 14.36
CA HIS A 717 22.60 30.03 13.96
C HIS A 717 21.82 30.43 12.71
N GLY A 718 21.68 29.49 11.78
CA GLY A 718 20.88 29.66 10.58
C GLY A 718 19.42 29.26 10.76
N ARG A 719 18.64 29.57 9.73
CA ARG A 719 17.21 29.28 9.52
C ARG A 719 16.73 27.88 9.93
N ASP A 720 17.56 26.86 9.73
CA ASP A 720 17.18 25.47 9.98
C ASP A 720 17.68 24.96 11.36
N GLY A 721 18.28 25.85 12.17
CA GLY A 721 18.94 25.60 13.46
C GLY A 721 20.47 25.46 13.37
N ASP A 722 20.97 25.08 12.18
CA ASP A 722 22.36 24.71 11.93
C ASP A 722 23.38 25.80 12.36
N PRO A 723 24.53 25.41 12.94
CA PRO A 723 25.61 26.34 13.25
C PRO A 723 26.28 26.88 11.97
N ILE A 724 26.60 28.17 11.99
CA ILE A 724 27.29 28.91 10.93
C ILE A 724 28.52 29.58 11.54
N ALA A 725 29.70 29.23 11.03
CA ALA A 725 30.98 29.71 11.53
C ALA A 725 31.94 30.11 10.38
N ALA A 726 33.08 30.70 10.70
CA ALA A 726 34.02 31.19 9.68
C ALA A 726 34.60 30.03 8.85
N GLY A 727 34.60 30.17 7.52
CA GLY A 727 34.97 29.10 6.57
C GLY A 727 33.77 28.33 6.00
N ALA A 728 32.61 28.34 6.65
CA ALA A 728 31.45 27.56 6.21
C ALA A 728 30.86 28.01 4.86
N GLN A 729 30.30 27.07 4.09
CA GLN A 729 29.51 27.36 2.88
C GLN A 729 28.03 27.47 3.21
N VAL A 730 27.44 28.63 2.93
CA VAL A 730 26.04 28.98 3.21
C VAL A 730 25.29 29.42 1.96
N ALA A 731 23.96 29.42 2.01
CA ALA A 731 23.11 30.03 1.00
C ALA A 731 22.00 30.89 1.61
N THR A 732 21.74 32.03 0.98
CA THR A 732 20.65 32.95 1.31
C THR A 732 19.31 32.44 0.76
N ARG A 733 18.22 32.66 1.49
CA ARG A 733 16.90 32.02 1.24
C ARG A 733 15.74 32.98 1.01
N GLU A 734 15.98 34.27 1.24
CA GLU A 734 15.18 35.39 0.77
C GLU A 734 15.85 36.05 -0.44
N ASN A 735 15.22 37.03 -1.08
CA ASN A 735 15.95 38.05 -1.85
C ASN A 735 15.93 39.34 -1.04
N ASP A 736 17.09 39.95 -0.77
CA ASP A 736 17.13 41.26 -0.12
C ASP A 736 17.89 42.28 -0.99
N ARG A 737 17.30 43.48 -1.13
CA ARG A 737 17.80 44.53 -2.02
C ARG A 737 18.80 45.48 -1.34
N GLU A 738 18.75 45.63 -0.02
CA GLU A 738 19.62 46.54 0.74
C GLU A 738 20.92 45.82 1.15
N LEU A 739 20.81 44.57 1.63
CA LEU A 739 21.92 43.63 1.76
C LEU A 739 22.48 43.21 0.38
N GLY A 740 21.66 43.30 -0.68
CA GLY A 740 22.07 43.04 -2.05
C GLY A 740 22.45 41.59 -2.29
N VAL A 741 21.55 40.67 -1.91
CA VAL A 741 21.71 39.20 -1.97
C VAL A 741 20.51 38.53 -2.65
N ALA A 742 20.76 37.45 -3.40
CA ALA A 742 19.72 36.71 -4.10
C ALA A 742 19.36 35.38 -3.40
N ASN A 743 18.12 34.94 -3.57
CA ASN A 743 17.65 33.65 -3.09
C ASN A 743 18.42 32.51 -3.80
N ARG A 744 18.91 31.55 -3.03
CA ARG A 744 19.81 30.44 -3.41
C ARG A 744 21.22 30.88 -3.84
N GLN A 745 21.64 32.14 -3.63
CA GLN A 745 23.04 32.51 -3.83
C GLN A 745 23.92 31.85 -2.77
N THR A 746 25.02 31.25 -3.20
CA THR A 746 25.97 30.50 -2.35
C THR A 746 27.12 31.42 -1.95
N TRP A 747 27.55 31.36 -0.69
CA TRP A 747 28.61 32.20 -0.13
C TRP A 747 29.55 31.40 0.78
N ILE A 748 30.79 31.89 0.96
CA ILE A 748 31.70 31.41 2.01
C ILE A 748 31.73 32.44 3.14
N VAL A 749 31.46 32.01 4.38
CA VAL A 749 31.58 32.86 5.57
C VAL A 749 33.05 33.21 5.82
N LYS A 750 33.33 34.49 6.08
CA LYS A 750 34.68 35.03 6.31
C LYS A 750 34.88 35.57 7.72
N ASN A 751 33.81 36.00 8.39
CA ASN A 751 33.81 36.31 9.82
C ASN A 751 32.41 36.12 10.39
N VAL A 752 32.33 35.74 11.67
CA VAL A 752 31.11 35.82 12.49
C VAL A 752 31.37 36.80 13.63
N ASN A 753 30.44 37.71 13.86
CA ASN A 753 30.53 38.69 14.94
C ASN A 753 29.82 38.15 16.19
N SER A 754 30.21 38.65 17.38
CA SER A 754 29.54 38.35 18.65
C SER A 754 28.12 38.91 18.78
N ASP A 755 27.63 39.62 17.76
CA ASP A 755 26.25 40.12 17.63
C ASP A 755 25.41 39.32 16.62
N GLY A 756 25.88 38.13 16.22
CA GLY A 756 25.19 37.21 15.30
C GLY A 756 25.33 37.56 13.81
N ARG A 757 25.83 38.75 13.48
CA ARG A 757 26.03 39.17 12.08
C ARG A 757 27.21 38.46 11.45
N ILE A 758 27.10 38.14 10.17
CA ILE A 758 28.16 37.44 9.43
C ILE A 758 28.66 38.26 8.24
N THR A 759 29.98 38.24 8.04
CA THR A 759 30.61 38.73 6.81
C THR A 759 30.82 37.53 5.90
N VAL A 760 30.19 37.54 4.72
CA VAL A 760 30.30 36.49 3.70
C VAL A 760 31.04 37.02 2.46
N ALA A 761 31.55 36.12 1.63
CA ALA A 761 32.11 36.45 0.32
C ALA A 761 31.63 35.46 -0.75
N ASP A 762 31.35 35.99 -1.94
CA ASP A 762 30.93 35.22 -3.11
C ASP A 762 32.10 34.32 -3.61
N PRO A 763 31.90 33.01 -3.88
CA PRO A 763 32.98 32.09 -4.21
C PRO A 763 33.66 32.35 -5.56
N LYS A 764 33.00 33.05 -6.50
CA LYS A 764 33.50 33.30 -7.86
C LYS A 764 34.19 34.65 -7.96
N THR A 765 33.55 35.68 -7.41
CA THR A 765 33.96 37.10 -7.55
C THR A 765 34.77 37.61 -6.37
N GLY A 766 34.72 36.93 -5.22
CA GLY A 766 35.31 37.41 -3.97
C GLY A 766 34.60 38.64 -3.38
N HIS A 767 33.47 39.08 -3.95
CA HIS A 767 32.73 40.23 -3.41
C HIS A 767 32.13 39.91 -2.04
N HIS A 768 32.39 40.78 -1.08
CA HIS A 768 31.90 40.64 0.28
C HIS A 768 30.50 41.23 0.47
N ARG A 769 29.76 40.69 1.44
CA ARG A 769 28.55 41.25 2.06
C ARG A 769 28.59 41.05 3.57
N THR A 770 27.90 41.92 4.29
CA THR A 770 27.55 41.70 5.70
C THR A 770 26.06 41.38 5.74
N LEU A 771 25.66 40.34 6.45
CA LEU A 771 24.27 39.97 6.69
C LEU A 771 23.95 40.23 8.16
N ASP A 772 22.85 40.92 8.42
CA ASP A 772 22.40 41.24 9.77
C ASP A 772 21.80 40.01 10.48
N ALA A 773 21.83 39.99 11.81
CA ALA A 773 21.65 38.77 12.61
C ALA A 773 20.28 38.12 12.41
N ASP A 774 19.22 38.93 12.41
CA ASP A 774 17.85 38.51 12.16
C ASP A 774 17.74 37.84 10.77
N TYR A 775 18.40 38.41 9.76
CA TYR A 775 18.44 37.84 8.41
C TYR A 775 19.23 36.52 8.32
N VAL A 776 20.27 36.36 9.15
CA VAL A 776 20.98 35.08 9.28
C VAL A 776 20.06 34.02 9.90
N ALA A 777 19.39 34.38 11.00
CA ALA A 777 18.49 33.52 11.75
C ALA A 777 17.24 33.11 10.96
N GLU A 778 16.68 33.97 10.10
CA GLU A 778 15.45 33.66 9.34
C GLU A 778 15.71 33.19 7.90
N HIS A 779 16.84 33.57 7.28
CA HIS A 779 17.04 33.43 5.83
C HIS A 779 18.42 32.91 5.39
N VAL A 780 19.31 32.44 6.28
CA VAL A 780 20.58 31.78 5.89
C VAL A 780 20.61 30.33 6.36
N GLN A 781 21.09 29.42 5.52
CA GLN A 781 21.32 28.01 5.87
C GLN A 781 22.63 27.50 5.27
N LEU A 782 23.15 26.37 5.75
CA LEU A 782 24.28 25.66 5.15
C LEU A 782 23.96 25.18 3.72
N ALA A 783 24.97 25.04 2.86
CA ALA A 783 24.80 24.84 1.41
C ALA A 783 25.85 23.94 0.72
N TYR A 784 26.27 22.86 1.37
CA TYR A 784 26.99 21.73 0.75
C TYR A 784 26.04 20.74 0.05
N ALA A 785 24.76 20.78 0.43
CA ALA A 785 23.67 19.97 -0.10
C ALA A 785 22.44 20.86 -0.37
N VAL A 786 21.76 20.59 -1.49
CA VAL A 786 20.55 21.30 -1.92
C VAL A 786 19.54 20.33 -2.50
N THR A 787 18.27 20.74 -2.59
CA THR A 787 17.29 19.99 -3.41
C THR A 787 17.55 20.19 -4.90
N GLY A 788 17.01 19.31 -5.75
CA GLY A 788 17.13 19.45 -7.22
C GLY A 788 16.79 20.85 -7.76
N HIS A 789 15.71 21.46 -7.28
CA HIS A 789 15.34 22.84 -7.65
C HIS A 789 16.38 23.89 -7.17
N GLY A 790 17.09 23.60 -6.07
CA GLY A 790 18.21 24.40 -5.59
C GLY A 790 19.47 24.27 -6.45
N ALA A 791 19.67 23.10 -7.07
CA ALA A 791 20.81 22.80 -7.94
C ALA A 791 20.66 23.30 -9.39
N GLN A 792 19.48 23.75 -9.81
CA GLN A 792 19.29 24.25 -11.18
C GLN A 792 20.13 25.52 -11.43
N GLY A 793 20.65 25.67 -12.65
CA GLY A 793 21.69 26.65 -12.99
C GLY A 793 23.11 26.31 -12.48
N MET A 794 23.24 25.66 -11.31
CA MET A 794 24.56 25.39 -10.70
C MET A 794 25.48 24.56 -11.59
N THR A 795 26.79 24.85 -11.48
CA THR A 795 27.85 24.08 -12.13
C THR A 795 29.06 24.00 -11.20
N THR A 796 29.39 22.79 -10.80
CA THR A 796 30.49 22.44 -9.88
C THR A 796 31.53 21.59 -10.61
N ASP A 797 32.65 21.27 -9.97
CA ASP A 797 33.62 20.32 -10.51
C ASP A 797 33.10 18.90 -10.31
N THR A 798 32.56 18.60 -9.14
CA THR A 798 31.95 17.30 -8.81
C THR A 798 30.53 17.47 -8.28
N ALA A 799 29.70 16.44 -8.44
CA ALA A 799 28.32 16.45 -7.99
C ALA A 799 27.85 15.06 -7.60
N HIS A 800 26.95 15.01 -6.61
CA HIS A 800 26.47 13.78 -6.02
C HIS A 800 24.95 13.83 -5.84
N ALA A 801 24.21 13.03 -6.60
CA ALA A 801 22.77 12.93 -6.47
C ALA A 801 22.38 11.79 -5.50
N VAL A 802 21.34 11.97 -4.70
CA VAL A 802 20.79 10.95 -3.80
C VAL A 802 19.41 10.53 -4.28
N LEU A 803 19.26 9.29 -4.73
CA LEU A 803 17.98 8.72 -5.17
C LEU A 803 17.11 8.38 -3.95
N SER A 804 15.84 8.75 -4.03
CA SER A 804 14.79 8.37 -3.07
C SER A 804 13.44 8.21 -3.76
N ASP A 805 12.42 7.71 -3.07
CA ASP A 805 11.07 7.50 -3.62
C ASP A 805 10.39 8.78 -4.11
N GLU A 806 10.78 9.94 -3.59
CA GLU A 806 10.27 11.25 -4.00
C GLU A 806 11.03 11.86 -5.18
N MET A 807 12.17 11.28 -5.60
CA MET A 807 12.92 11.75 -6.77
C MET A 807 12.34 11.14 -8.06
N ASP A 808 12.27 11.96 -9.11
CA ASP A 808 11.87 11.57 -10.46
C ASP A 808 13.02 11.76 -11.47
N ALA A 809 12.78 11.36 -12.72
CA ALA A 809 13.72 11.47 -13.82
C ALA A 809 14.35 12.88 -13.97
N ALA A 810 13.59 13.96 -13.75
CA ALA A 810 14.09 15.32 -13.87
C ALA A 810 14.98 15.69 -12.67
N GLY A 811 14.64 15.21 -11.47
CA GLY A 811 15.50 15.30 -10.29
C GLY A 811 16.84 14.59 -10.48
N VAL A 812 16.82 13.35 -11.00
CA VAL A 812 18.06 12.60 -11.29
C VAL A 812 18.86 13.28 -12.40
N TYR A 813 18.23 13.68 -13.51
CA TYR A 813 18.92 14.36 -14.61
C TYR A 813 19.57 15.67 -14.16
N VAL A 814 18.89 16.48 -13.34
CA VAL A 814 19.50 17.69 -12.75
C VAL A 814 20.69 17.31 -11.87
N GLY A 815 20.53 16.38 -10.92
CA GLY A 815 21.60 15.96 -10.02
C GLY A 815 22.85 15.44 -10.75
N MET A 816 22.65 14.61 -11.78
CA MET A 816 23.71 13.94 -12.55
C MET A 816 24.36 14.80 -13.64
N THR A 817 24.09 16.12 -13.68
CA THR A 817 24.65 17.05 -14.69
C THR A 817 25.25 18.34 -14.11
N ARG A 818 25.36 18.47 -12.79
CA ARG A 818 25.94 19.67 -12.15
C ARG A 818 27.47 19.67 -12.19
N GLY A 819 28.10 18.51 -12.02
CA GLY A 819 29.55 18.34 -11.99
C GLY A 819 30.19 18.32 -13.37
N ARG A 820 31.44 18.77 -13.47
CA ARG A 820 32.29 18.70 -14.68
C ARG A 820 33.04 17.37 -14.77
N THR A 821 33.72 16.94 -13.71
CA THR A 821 34.64 15.78 -13.70
C THR A 821 34.06 14.53 -13.04
N ALA A 822 33.06 14.67 -12.18
CA ALA A 822 32.31 13.54 -11.63
C ALA A 822 30.85 13.91 -11.37
N ASN A 823 29.95 12.96 -11.70
CA ASN A 823 28.54 12.99 -11.35
C ASN A 823 28.18 11.59 -10.86
N VAL A 824 27.84 11.44 -9.58
CA VAL A 824 27.68 10.14 -8.91
C VAL A 824 26.28 10.02 -8.32
N LEU A 825 25.59 8.90 -8.58
CA LEU A 825 24.28 8.60 -8.01
C LEU A 825 24.43 7.66 -6.82
N HIS A 826 23.98 8.12 -5.66
CA HIS A 826 23.88 7.35 -4.42
C HIS A 826 22.47 6.78 -4.31
N VAL A 827 22.31 5.45 -4.22
CA VAL A 827 21.00 4.77 -4.23
C VAL A 827 20.83 3.90 -2.99
N VAL A 828 19.77 4.17 -2.22
CA VAL A 828 19.41 3.44 -1.00
C VAL A 828 18.88 2.06 -1.36
N ALA A 829 19.77 1.08 -1.47
CA ALA A 829 19.46 -0.26 -1.99
C ALA A 829 20.38 -1.33 -1.41
N VAL A 830 19.87 -2.56 -1.30
CA VAL A 830 20.62 -3.71 -0.78
C VAL A 830 21.62 -4.27 -1.79
N ASP A 831 21.34 -4.13 -3.09
CA ASP A 831 22.21 -4.55 -4.19
C ASP A 831 21.96 -3.71 -5.46
N HIS A 832 22.59 -4.09 -6.58
CA HIS A 832 22.44 -3.41 -7.86
C HIS A 832 21.10 -3.69 -8.56
N ASP A 833 20.44 -4.83 -8.31
CA ASP A 833 19.16 -5.15 -8.94
C ASP A 833 18.01 -4.35 -8.30
N ASP A 834 18.03 -4.21 -6.97
CA ASP A 834 17.16 -3.29 -6.20
C ASP A 834 17.39 -1.83 -6.63
N ALA A 835 18.64 -1.39 -6.68
CA ALA A 835 18.98 -0.05 -7.16
C ALA A 835 18.52 0.22 -8.61
N ARG A 836 18.54 -0.81 -9.47
CA ARG A 836 18.06 -0.75 -10.85
C ARG A 836 16.55 -0.68 -10.94
N GLU A 837 15.81 -1.44 -10.11
CA GLU A 837 14.35 -1.34 -10.01
C GLU A 837 13.96 0.08 -9.56
N GLN A 838 14.58 0.60 -8.50
CA GLN A 838 14.35 1.98 -8.01
C GLN A 838 14.70 3.06 -9.04
N PHE A 839 15.79 2.91 -9.79
CA PHE A 839 16.18 3.85 -10.85
C PHE A 839 15.17 3.87 -12.00
N VAL A 840 14.74 2.69 -12.47
CA VAL A 840 13.73 2.55 -13.53
C VAL A 840 12.37 3.11 -13.07
N ASP A 841 11.97 2.85 -11.82
CA ASP A 841 10.75 3.42 -11.24
C ASP A 841 10.84 4.95 -11.13
N ALA A 842 11.98 5.50 -10.70
CA ALA A 842 12.21 6.95 -10.68
C ALA A 842 12.16 7.57 -12.09
N PHE A 843 12.64 6.86 -13.12
CA PHE A 843 12.53 7.29 -14.51
C PHE A 843 11.11 7.17 -15.09
N ALA A 844 10.27 6.28 -14.53
CA ALA A 844 8.86 6.14 -14.87
C ALA A 844 7.94 7.15 -14.14
N ARG A 845 8.43 7.82 -13.08
CA ARG A 845 7.76 8.94 -12.41
C ARG A 845 7.91 10.21 -13.25
N ASP A 846 6.80 10.92 -13.48
CA ASP A 846 6.80 12.28 -14.04
C ASP A 846 5.77 13.11 -13.28
N ASN A 847 6.24 13.79 -12.22
CA ASN A 847 5.38 14.55 -11.31
C ASN A 847 5.25 16.04 -11.72
N ALA A 848 6.06 16.48 -12.67
CA ALA A 848 6.11 17.85 -13.15
C ALA A 848 4.87 18.23 -13.99
N ASP A 849 4.30 19.41 -13.75
CA ASP A 849 3.25 19.93 -14.62
C ASP A 849 3.85 20.49 -15.93
N ARG A 850 3.43 19.90 -17.05
CA ARG A 850 3.89 20.24 -18.40
C ARG A 850 2.85 20.99 -19.23
N GLY A 851 1.91 21.68 -18.57
CA GLY A 851 0.83 22.41 -19.24
C GLY A 851 -0.34 21.52 -19.68
N LEU A 852 -1.42 22.16 -20.13
CA LEU A 852 -2.73 21.52 -20.30
C LEU A 852 -2.73 20.40 -21.35
N ALA A 853 -1.99 20.60 -22.44
CA ALA A 853 -1.92 19.64 -23.54
C ALA A 853 -1.24 18.31 -23.15
N GLU A 854 -0.24 18.34 -22.24
CA GLU A 854 0.42 17.13 -21.77
C GLU A 854 -0.34 16.52 -20.58
N ALA A 855 -0.95 17.33 -19.72
CA ALA A 855 -1.87 16.85 -18.69
C ALA A 855 -3.04 16.03 -19.28
N LYS A 856 -3.63 16.50 -20.40
CA LYS A 856 -4.63 15.73 -21.15
C LYS A 856 -4.07 14.40 -21.66
N LYS A 857 -2.90 14.40 -22.31
CA LYS A 857 -2.25 13.14 -22.75
C LYS A 857 -1.98 12.22 -21.57
N GLN A 858 -1.58 12.72 -20.41
CA GLN A 858 -1.32 11.89 -19.25
C GLN A 858 -2.60 11.28 -18.68
N ALA A 859 -3.71 12.02 -18.68
CA ALA A 859 -5.03 11.43 -18.38
C ALA A 859 -5.37 10.31 -19.38
N GLU A 860 -5.17 10.52 -20.67
CA GLU A 860 -5.33 9.47 -21.70
C GLU A 860 -4.38 8.28 -21.46
N ARG A 861 -3.12 8.51 -21.04
CA ARG A 861 -2.16 7.44 -20.70
C ARG A 861 -2.58 6.64 -19.48
N ASP A 862 -3.02 7.29 -18.41
CA ASP A 862 -3.45 6.66 -17.15
C ASP A 862 -4.75 5.87 -17.31
N MET A 863 -5.62 6.31 -18.24
CA MET A 863 -6.84 5.61 -18.66
C MET A 863 -6.56 4.36 -19.52
N ARG A 864 -5.36 4.21 -20.12
CA ARG A 864 -5.10 3.05 -21.00
C ARG A 864 -5.15 1.74 -20.22
N GLY A 865 -6.02 0.86 -20.68
CA GLY A 865 -6.29 -0.43 -20.05
C GLY A 865 -7.31 -0.37 -18.90
N ILE A 866 -7.90 0.79 -18.64
CA ILE A 866 -9.05 0.94 -17.75
C ILE A 866 -10.33 1.00 -18.59
N VAL A 867 -11.31 0.17 -18.24
CA VAL A 867 -12.66 0.13 -18.83
C VAL A 867 -13.58 0.99 -17.97
N THR A 868 -14.37 1.86 -18.61
CA THR A 868 -15.16 2.91 -17.92
C THR A 868 -16.61 2.97 -18.37
N GLY A 869 -17.45 3.64 -17.57
CA GLY A 869 -18.85 3.89 -17.90
C GLY A 869 -19.64 2.61 -18.21
N HIS A 870 -20.37 2.62 -19.32
CA HIS A 870 -21.22 1.52 -19.75
C HIS A 870 -20.47 0.18 -19.93
N ASP A 871 -19.28 0.18 -20.51
CA ASP A 871 -18.51 -1.06 -20.70
C ASP A 871 -18.03 -1.64 -19.36
N ALA A 872 -17.80 -0.81 -18.34
CA ALA A 872 -17.45 -1.28 -16.99
C ALA A 872 -18.64 -1.97 -16.30
N THR A 873 -19.87 -1.52 -16.55
CA THR A 873 -21.10 -2.19 -16.08
C THR A 873 -21.25 -3.58 -16.70
N VAL A 874 -20.99 -3.70 -18.01
CA VAL A 874 -21.07 -5.00 -18.72
C VAL A 874 -19.97 -5.94 -18.23
N ALA A 875 -18.74 -5.45 -18.10
CA ALA A 875 -17.61 -6.21 -17.55
C ALA A 875 -17.90 -6.73 -16.13
N ALA A 876 -18.54 -5.93 -15.27
CA ALA A 876 -18.90 -6.35 -13.90
C ALA A 876 -19.93 -7.50 -13.86
N GLU A 877 -20.93 -7.50 -14.75
CA GLU A 877 -21.86 -8.62 -14.85
C GLU A 877 -21.17 -9.88 -15.41
N VAL A 878 -20.33 -9.74 -16.43
CA VAL A 878 -19.55 -10.84 -17.03
C VAL A 878 -18.58 -11.47 -15.99
N ASP A 879 -17.91 -10.65 -15.19
CA ASP A 879 -17.10 -11.09 -14.06
C ASP A 879 -17.95 -11.84 -13.02
N GLN A 880 -19.13 -11.32 -12.68
CA GLN A 880 -20.02 -11.95 -11.70
C GLN A 880 -20.57 -13.29 -12.19
N LEU A 881 -20.92 -13.40 -13.47
CA LEU A 881 -21.33 -14.65 -14.11
C LEU A 881 -20.20 -15.67 -14.14
N THR A 882 -18.98 -15.23 -14.43
CA THR A 882 -17.77 -16.07 -14.37
C THR A 882 -17.52 -16.59 -12.94
N ARG A 883 -17.62 -15.72 -11.92
CA ARG A 883 -17.56 -16.11 -10.50
C ARG A 883 -18.66 -17.10 -10.10
N ASN A 884 -19.88 -16.91 -10.61
CA ASN A 884 -21.01 -17.82 -10.37
C ASN A 884 -20.73 -19.21 -10.97
N ALA A 885 -20.17 -19.27 -12.18
CA ALA A 885 -19.77 -20.51 -12.83
C ALA A 885 -18.67 -21.25 -12.03
N GLU A 886 -17.58 -20.57 -11.63
CA GLU A 886 -16.54 -21.17 -10.79
C GLU A 886 -17.12 -21.74 -9.47
N LYS A 887 -18.03 -20.99 -8.82
CA LYS A 887 -18.65 -21.40 -7.55
C LYS A 887 -19.53 -22.63 -7.74
N ALA A 888 -20.23 -22.72 -8.87
CA ALA A 888 -21.04 -23.86 -9.24
C ALA A 888 -20.17 -25.09 -9.58
N ASP A 889 -19.06 -24.94 -10.30
CA ASP A 889 -18.11 -26.04 -10.55
C ASP A 889 -17.52 -26.58 -9.24
N ARG A 890 -17.09 -25.70 -8.31
CA ARG A 890 -16.58 -26.12 -6.99
C ARG A 890 -17.63 -26.89 -6.19
N GLN A 891 -18.91 -26.52 -6.28
CA GLN A 891 -20.00 -27.28 -5.68
C GLN A 891 -20.18 -28.64 -6.37
N ALA A 892 -20.11 -28.71 -7.70
CA ALA A 892 -20.19 -29.98 -8.42
C ALA A 892 -19.11 -30.97 -7.94
N THR A 893 -17.85 -30.54 -7.79
CA THR A 893 -16.76 -31.37 -7.29
C THR A 893 -17.01 -31.90 -5.86
N ILE A 894 -17.62 -31.11 -4.98
CA ILE A 894 -18.00 -31.56 -3.61
C ILE A 894 -19.06 -32.67 -3.69
N TRP A 895 -20.04 -32.52 -4.58
CA TRP A 895 -21.07 -33.54 -4.79
C TRP A 895 -20.56 -34.79 -5.54
N ASP A 896 -19.51 -34.65 -6.36
CA ASP A 896 -18.82 -35.78 -7.01
C ASP A 896 -18.04 -36.64 -6.00
N ASP A 897 -17.25 -36.03 -5.09
CA ASP A 897 -16.62 -36.85 -4.04
C ASP A 897 -17.64 -37.42 -3.06
N ALA A 898 -18.71 -36.70 -2.73
CA ALA A 898 -19.82 -37.27 -1.95
C ALA A 898 -20.44 -38.51 -2.63
N ALA A 899 -20.62 -38.48 -3.96
CA ALA A 899 -21.04 -39.66 -4.73
C ALA A 899 -19.98 -40.77 -4.68
N GLY A 900 -18.69 -40.41 -4.79
CA GLY A 900 -17.56 -41.33 -4.66
C GLY A 900 -17.46 -41.99 -3.28
N GLN A 901 -17.75 -41.27 -2.18
CA GLN A 901 -17.82 -41.82 -0.83
C GLN A 901 -18.91 -42.89 -0.71
N PHE A 902 -20.11 -42.64 -1.27
CA PHE A 902 -21.18 -43.63 -1.32
C PHE A 902 -20.86 -44.83 -2.23
N ALA A 903 -20.22 -44.61 -3.38
CA ALA A 903 -19.80 -45.70 -4.28
C ALA A 903 -18.75 -46.61 -3.61
N ARG A 904 -17.73 -46.01 -2.96
CA ARG A 904 -16.73 -46.74 -2.16
C ARG A 904 -17.38 -47.55 -1.04
N LEU A 905 -18.37 -46.99 -0.33
CA LEU A 905 -19.12 -47.70 0.71
C LEU A 905 -19.91 -48.90 0.11
N ARG A 906 -20.61 -48.71 -1.02
CA ARG A 906 -21.33 -49.80 -1.71
C ARG A 906 -20.40 -50.96 -2.09
N GLU A 907 -19.23 -50.65 -2.64
CA GLU A 907 -18.24 -51.64 -3.06
C GLU A 907 -17.66 -52.41 -1.86
N GLN A 908 -17.32 -51.70 -0.78
CA GLN A 908 -16.87 -52.32 0.47
C GLN A 908 -17.94 -53.24 1.07
N GLN A 909 -19.19 -52.79 1.12
CA GLN A 909 -20.32 -53.55 1.67
C GLN A 909 -20.60 -54.82 0.84
N ALA A 910 -20.55 -54.74 -0.50
CA ALA A 910 -20.68 -55.89 -1.38
C ALA A 910 -19.52 -56.91 -1.20
N ALA A 911 -18.28 -56.42 -1.13
CA ALA A 911 -17.10 -57.28 -0.95
C ALA A 911 -16.98 -57.87 0.47
N GLU A 912 -17.59 -57.24 1.48
CA GLU A 912 -17.77 -57.83 2.82
C GLU A 912 -18.80 -58.97 2.78
N LEU A 913 -19.99 -58.74 2.22
CA LEU A 913 -21.04 -59.75 2.10
C LEU A 913 -20.58 -60.97 1.29
N GLN A 914 -19.97 -60.77 0.13
CA GLN A 914 -19.51 -61.88 -0.73
C GLN A 914 -18.51 -62.79 -0.01
N ARG A 915 -17.59 -62.24 0.80
CA ARG A 915 -16.62 -63.02 1.58
C ARG A 915 -17.29 -63.77 2.73
N LEU A 916 -18.25 -63.16 3.42
CA LEU A 916 -19.00 -63.80 4.50
C LEU A 916 -19.95 -64.89 3.99
N GLU A 917 -20.52 -64.71 2.80
CA GLU A 917 -21.33 -65.73 2.11
C GLU A 917 -20.47 -66.95 1.73
N GLN A 918 -19.33 -66.74 1.06
CA GLN A 918 -18.37 -67.80 0.77
C GLN A 918 -17.86 -68.51 2.03
N ALA A 919 -17.54 -67.78 3.10
CA ALA A 919 -17.12 -68.36 4.37
C ALA A 919 -18.23 -69.21 5.02
N ALA A 920 -19.49 -68.75 4.99
CA ALA A 920 -20.63 -69.50 5.51
C ALA A 920 -20.95 -70.75 4.68
N GLU A 921 -20.79 -70.70 3.35
CA GLU A 921 -20.93 -71.85 2.46
C GLU A 921 -19.80 -72.88 2.70
N HIS A 922 -18.55 -72.45 2.73
CA HIS A 922 -17.39 -73.31 3.01
C HIS A 922 -17.50 -74.00 4.38
N ALA A 923 -17.84 -73.25 5.43
CA ALA A 923 -18.02 -73.81 6.77
C ALA A 923 -19.20 -74.80 6.82
N GLN A 924 -20.29 -74.53 6.08
CA GLN A 924 -21.43 -75.44 5.99
C GLN A 924 -21.11 -76.72 5.22
N ALA A 925 -20.28 -76.63 4.18
CA ALA A 925 -19.78 -77.79 3.43
C ALA A 925 -18.87 -78.67 4.31
N ALA A 926 -17.88 -78.08 4.98
CA ALA A 926 -16.98 -78.79 5.89
C ALA A 926 -17.73 -79.46 7.07
N ALA A 927 -18.82 -78.85 7.57
CA ALA A 927 -19.68 -79.46 8.57
C ALA A 927 -20.47 -80.67 8.04
N TYR A 928 -20.89 -80.64 6.78
CA TYR A 928 -21.57 -81.77 6.13
C TYR A 928 -20.61 -82.91 5.78
N GLU A 929 -19.41 -82.58 5.31
CA GLU A 929 -18.33 -83.52 4.98
C GLU A 929 -17.88 -84.29 6.23
N ALA A 930 -17.46 -83.59 7.29
CA ALA A 930 -17.05 -84.22 8.55
C ALA A 930 -18.15 -85.10 9.17
N HIS A 931 -19.42 -84.66 9.10
CA HIS A 931 -20.55 -85.48 9.56
C HIS A 931 -20.73 -86.75 8.70
N THR A 932 -20.47 -86.68 7.40
CA THR A 932 -20.59 -87.82 6.49
C THR A 932 -19.44 -88.82 6.70
N GLU A 933 -18.20 -88.33 6.84
CA GLU A 933 -17.03 -89.15 7.16
C GLU A 933 -17.18 -89.89 8.50
N ALA A 934 -17.66 -89.20 9.56
CA ALA A 934 -17.90 -89.83 10.86
C ALA A 934 -19.06 -90.84 10.81
N LEU A 935 -20.10 -90.57 10.03
CA LEU A 935 -21.31 -91.41 9.98
C LEU A 935 -21.10 -92.75 9.26
N ALA A 936 -20.28 -92.80 8.21
CA ALA A 936 -20.09 -94.00 7.38
C ALA A 936 -19.57 -95.23 8.15
N PRO A 937 -18.42 -95.19 8.86
CA PRO A 937 -17.90 -96.36 9.59
C PRO A 937 -18.78 -96.74 10.78
N LEU A 938 -19.43 -95.76 11.42
CA LEU A 938 -20.38 -96.00 12.51
C LEU A 938 -21.63 -96.74 12.01
N THR A 939 -22.13 -96.38 10.82
CA THR A 939 -23.22 -97.09 10.14
C THR A 939 -22.82 -98.54 9.83
N GLU A 940 -21.64 -98.77 9.24
CA GLU A 940 -21.16 -100.14 8.95
C GLU A 940 -20.91 -100.99 10.20
N GLN A 941 -20.41 -100.40 11.29
CA GLN A 941 -20.19 -101.12 12.54
C GLN A 941 -21.52 -101.49 13.19
N ALA A 942 -22.45 -100.53 13.32
CA ALA A 942 -23.79 -100.80 13.84
C ALA A 942 -24.53 -101.83 12.97
N GLN A 943 -24.42 -101.77 11.63
CA GLN A 943 -25.04 -102.75 10.73
C GLN A 943 -24.58 -104.19 11.05
N ARG A 944 -23.28 -104.39 11.33
CA ARG A 944 -22.71 -105.69 11.71
C ARG A 944 -23.16 -106.13 13.10
N ASP A 945 -23.02 -105.25 14.09
CA ASP A 945 -23.37 -105.50 15.48
C ASP A 945 -24.87 -105.84 15.64
N GLY A 946 -25.74 -105.08 14.97
CA GLY A 946 -27.18 -105.31 14.95
C GLY A 946 -27.59 -106.58 14.20
N ALA A 947 -26.91 -106.92 13.10
CA ALA A 947 -27.15 -108.15 12.36
C ALA A 947 -26.73 -109.40 13.16
N GLU A 948 -25.64 -109.35 13.91
CA GLU A 948 -25.22 -110.43 14.81
C GLU A 948 -26.29 -110.70 15.88
N VAL A 949 -26.77 -109.64 16.55
CA VAL A 949 -27.84 -109.75 17.56
C VAL A 949 -29.13 -110.30 16.96
N ALA A 950 -29.50 -109.85 15.75
CA ALA A 950 -30.68 -110.36 15.04
C ALA A 950 -30.55 -111.85 14.66
N ALA A 951 -29.42 -112.26 14.09
CA ALA A 951 -29.17 -113.65 13.67
C ALA A 951 -29.06 -114.60 14.88
N LEU A 952 -28.41 -114.18 15.97
CA LEU A 952 -28.37 -114.96 17.22
C LEU A 952 -29.76 -115.11 17.84
N ARG A 953 -30.62 -114.08 17.75
CA ARG A 953 -32.03 -114.18 18.17
C ARG A 953 -32.82 -115.17 17.32
N GLU A 954 -32.66 -115.14 16.00
CA GLU A 954 -33.37 -116.05 15.10
C GLU A 954 -32.96 -117.50 15.38
N ASN A 955 -31.65 -117.75 15.53
CA ASN A 955 -31.12 -119.04 15.99
C ASN A 955 -31.68 -119.46 17.36
N ALA A 956 -31.73 -118.56 18.35
CA ALA A 956 -32.32 -118.85 19.66
C ALA A 956 -33.82 -119.15 19.57
N THR A 957 -34.55 -118.45 18.70
CA THR A 957 -35.98 -118.65 18.45
C THR A 957 -36.23 -120.00 17.78
N GLN A 958 -35.45 -120.34 16.75
CA GLN A 958 -35.52 -121.64 16.08
C GLN A 958 -35.13 -122.79 17.03
N ALA A 959 -34.10 -122.61 17.87
CA ALA A 959 -33.72 -123.60 18.87
C ALA A 959 -34.83 -123.81 19.93
N GLN A 960 -35.51 -122.74 20.37
CA GLN A 960 -36.70 -122.86 21.23
C GLN A 960 -37.86 -123.59 20.55
N GLN A 961 -38.12 -123.33 19.27
CA GLN A 961 -39.14 -124.06 18.50
C GLN A 961 -38.78 -125.54 18.36
N ASN A 962 -37.53 -125.85 18.03
CA ASN A 962 -37.01 -127.22 17.92
C ASN A 962 -37.08 -127.96 19.28
N ALA A 963 -36.86 -127.27 20.40
CA ALA A 963 -37.04 -127.83 21.74
C ALA A 963 -38.51 -128.13 22.08
N ARG A 964 -39.45 -127.30 21.60
CA ARG A 964 -40.89 -127.51 21.77
C ARG A 964 -41.45 -128.66 20.90
N SER A 965 -40.87 -128.90 19.73
CA SER A 965 -41.29 -129.98 18.80
C SER A 965 -40.51 -131.30 18.98
N ALA A 966 -39.48 -131.33 19.82
CA ALA A 966 -38.63 -132.51 20.02
C ALA A 966 -39.38 -133.71 20.66
N GLY A 967 -39.27 -134.87 20.01
CA GLY A 967 -39.83 -136.14 20.50
C GLY A 967 -39.20 -136.63 21.81
N ARG A 968 -39.86 -137.63 22.44
CA ARG A 968 -39.60 -138.11 23.80
C ARG A 968 -38.14 -138.51 24.10
N PHE A 969 -37.36 -138.87 23.08
CA PHE A 969 -35.95 -139.28 23.19
C PHE A 969 -34.93 -138.18 22.86
N SER A 970 -35.29 -137.11 22.14
CA SER A 970 -34.36 -136.04 21.73
C SER A 970 -34.45 -134.76 22.59
N ARG A 971 -35.56 -134.58 23.30
CA ARG A 971 -35.92 -133.36 24.04
C ARG A 971 -34.80 -132.76 24.93
N ARG A 972 -34.14 -133.57 25.79
CA ARG A 972 -33.04 -133.11 26.68
C ARG A 972 -31.80 -132.55 25.97
N ARG A 973 -31.66 -132.77 24.66
CA ARG A 973 -30.60 -132.18 23.85
C ARG A 973 -31.04 -130.81 23.34
N ALA A 974 -32.19 -130.76 22.66
CA ALA A 974 -32.77 -129.52 22.13
C ALA A 974 -33.05 -128.46 23.23
N GLU A 975 -33.51 -128.86 24.42
CA GLU A 975 -33.66 -127.95 25.57
C GLU A 975 -32.32 -127.32 26.01
N ARG A 976 -31.21 -128.04 25.85
CA ARG A 976 -29.86 -127.59 26.23
C ARG A 976 -29.24 -126.69 25.14
N ASP A 977 -29.41 -127.09 23.88
CA ASP A 977 -28.98 -126.32 22.71
C ASP A 977 -29.74 -124.98 22.64
N SER A 978 -31.04 -124.99 22.98
CA SER A 978 -31.85 -123.78 23.13
C SER A 978 -31.36 -122.87 24.26
N ALA A 979 -30.99 -123.41 25.42
CA ALA A 979 -30.45 -122.61 26.52
C ALA A 979 -29.09 -121.97 26.17
N ALA A 980 -28.25 -122.69 25.40
CA ALA A 980 -26.99 -122.15 24.88
C ALA A 980 -27.21 -121.00 23.88
N ALA A 981 -28.13 -121.16 22.93
CA ALA A 981 -28.43 -120.14 21.92
C ALA A 981 -29.03 -118.86 22.54
N VAL A 982 -29.94 -118.99 23.52
CA VAL A 982 -30.47 -117.82 24.27
C VAL A 982 -29.34 -117.06 24.97
N LYS A 983 -28.45 -117.77 25.68
CA LYS A 983 -27.32 -117.13 26.37
C LYS A 983 -26.32 -116.47 25.42
N GLN A 984 -26.13 -117.01 24.21
CA GLN A 984 -25.32 -116.37 23.18
C GLN A 984 -25.95 -115.06 22.69
N TRP A 985 -27.27 -115.04 22.45
CA TRP A 985 -28.00 -113.81 22.10
C TRP A 985 -27.93 -112.76 23.22
N GLU A 986 -28.18 -113.15 24.48
CA GLU A 986 -28.12 -112.23 25.63
C GLU A 986 -26.73 -111.58 25.78
N ASN A 987 -25.66 -112.37 25.65
CA ASN A 987 -24.28 -111.87 25.70
C ASN A 987 -23.98 -110.88 24.55
N ALA A 988 -24.36 -111.21 23.31
CA ALA A 988 -24.15 -110.34 22.16
C ALA A 988 -24.95 -109.03 22.30
N ARG A 989 -26.22 -109.13 22.69
CA ARG A 989 -27.09 -107.97 22.94
C ARG A 989 -26.51 -107.05 24.01
N GLY A 990 -26.04 -107.60 25.15
CA GLY A 990 -25.45 -106.81 26.23
C GLY A 990 -24.20 -106.03 25.79
N ARG A 991 -23.36 -106.61 24.92
CA ARG A 991 -22.22 -105.91 24.30
C ARG A 991 -22.68 -104.74 23.43
N VAL A 992 -23.69 -104.95 22.58
CA VAL A 992 -24.23 -103.92 21.69
C VAL A 992 -24.92 -102.80 22.48
N GLU A 993 -25.63 -103.13 23.57
CA GLU A 993 -26.23 -102.14 24.48
C GLU A 993 -25.17 -101.30 25.23
N GLN A 994 -23.99 -101.84 25.52
CA GLN A 994 -22.87 -101.07 26.07
C GLN A 994 -22.21 -100.16 25.04
N GLU A 995 -21.99 -100.66 23.82
CA GLU A 995 -21.28 -99.95 22.74
C GLU A 995 -22.12 -98.80 22.13
N TRP A 996 -23.44 -99.00 22.01
CA TRP A 996 -24.37 -98.10 21.30
C TRP A 996 -25.50 -97.54 22.19
N GLY A 997 -25.49 -97.83 23.50
CA GLY A 997 -26.53 -97.43 24.46
C GLY A 997 -27.89 -98.13 24.28
N SER A 998 -28.04 -98.98 23.27
CA SER A 998 -29.23 -99.77 22.95
C SER A 998 -28.87 -100.86 21.94
N ALA A 999 -29.74 -101.85 21.72
CA ALA A 999 -29.58 -102.87 20.69
C ALA A 999 -30.94 -103.14 20.01
N PRO A 1000 -30.96 -103.62 18.75
CA PRO A 1000 -32.20 -103.95 18.06
C PRO A 1000 -32.83 -105.21 18.68
N TRP A 1001 -34.15 -105.21 18.86
CA TRP A 1001 -34.88 -106.35 19.39
C TRP A 1001 -34.81 -107.53 18.41
N GLY A 1002 -34.91 -107.28 17.10
CA GLY A 1002 -34.75 -108.29 16.05
C GLY A 1002 -34.57 -107.68 14.66
N GLY A 1003 -34.46 -108.53 13.62
CA GLY A 1003 -34.04 -108.12 12.27
C GLY A 1003 -34.80 -106.94 11.63
N HIS A 1004 -36.11 -106.82 11.90
CA HIS A 1004 -36.94 -105.73 11.37
C HIS A 1004 -36.68 -104.36 12.02
N GLU A 1005 -35.98 -104.30 13.15
CA GLU A 1005 -35.61 -103.04 13.80
C GLU A 1005 -34.21 -102.54 13.38
N VAL A 1006 -33.35 -103.42 12.86
CA VAL A 1006 -31.91 -103.17 12.69
C VAL A 1006 -31.66 -101.88 11.90
N GLU A 1007 -32.28 -101.69 10.74
CA GLU A 1007 -32.11 -100.51 9.89
C GLU A 1007 -32.46 -99.19 10.62
N SER A 1008 -33.62 -99.14 11.29
CA SER A 1008 -34.08 -97.95 12.04
C SER A 1008 -33.38 -97.75 13.39
N TRP A 1009 -32.65 -98.75 13.87
CA TRP A 1009 -31.76 -98.65 15.02
C TRP A 1009 -30.37 -98.15 14.58
N VAL A 1010 -29.78 -98.75 13.53
CA VAL A 1010 -28.50 -98.36 12.92
C VAL A 1010 -28.50 -96.87 12.56
N ALA A 1011 -29.50 -96.42 11.79
CA ALA A 1011 -29.59 -95.02 11.37
C ALA A 1011 -29.63 -94.04 12.56
N ARG A 1012 -30.26 -94.45 13.68
CA ARG A 1012 -30.40 -93.63 14.89
C ARG A 1012 -29.10 -93.58 15.70
N VAL A 1013 -28.48 -94.74 15.98
CA VAL A 1013 -27.29 -94.80 16.85
C VAL A 1013 -26.05 -94.28 16.13
N SER A 1014 -25.92 -94.50 14.83
CA SER A 1014 -24.82 -93.94 14.03
C SER A 1014 -24.91 -92.41 13.94
N GLN A 1015 -26.09 -91.83 13.66
CA GLN A 1015 -26.30 -90.38 13.70
C GLN A 1015 -26.06 -89.79 15.09
N GLN A 1016 -26.61 -90.39 16.15
CA GLN A 1016 -26.44 -89.91 17.52
C GLN A 1016 -24.97 -89.92 17.96
N ARG A 1017 -24.17 -90.87 17.47
CA ARG A 1017 -22.75 -91.02 17.82
C ARG A 1017 -21.84 -90.17 16.92
N ALA A 1018 -22.16 -90.00 15.64
CA ALA A 1018 -21.52 -89.02 14.74
C ALA A 1018 -21.69 -87.58 15.26
N GLY A 1019 -22.88 -87.22 15.76
CA GLY A 1019 -23.12 -85.91 16.41
C GLY A 1019 -22.41 -85.72 17.77
N GLN A 1020 -21.68 -86.73 18.26
CA GLN A 1020 -20.82 -86.63 19.44
C GLN A 1020 -19.34 -86.45 19.10
N ASP A 1021 -18.95 -86.67 17.84
CA ASP A 1021 -17.57 -86.53 17.37
C ASP A 1021 -17.02 -85.09 17.55
N PRO A 1022 -15.77 -84.91 17.99
CA PRO A 1022 -15.18 -83.58 18.20
C PRO A 1022 -15.12 -82.72 16.92
N GLN A 1023 -14.71 -83.30 15.79
CA GLN A 1023 -14.53 -82.60 14.52
C GLN A 1023 -15.89 -82.17 13.94
N VAL A 1024 -16.90 -83.05 14.01
CA VAL A 1024 -18.29 -82.73 13.61
C VAL A 1024 -18.85 -81.58 14.46
N ARG A 1025 -18.53 -81.54 15.75
CA ARG A 1025 -18.98 -80.49 16.67
C ARG A 1025 -18.26 -79.17 16.47
N GLU A 1026 -16.99 -79.19 16.08
CA GLU A 1026 -16.19 -78.00 15.81
C GLU A 1026 -16.61 -77.34 14.49
N THR A 1027 -16.70 -78.11 13.40
CA THR A 1027 -17.16 -77.61 12.09
C THR A 1027 -18.60 -77.09 12.16
N SER A 1028 -19.50 -77.78 12.87
CA SER A 1028 -20.88 -77.30 13.09
C SER A 1028 -20.96 -75.97 13.84
N LYS A 1029 -20.06 -75.73 14.81
CA LYS A 1029 -19.96 -74.43 15.50
C LYS A 1029 -19.43 -73.34 14.57
N ALA A 1030 -18.43 -73.63 13.74
CA ALA A 1030 -17.90 -72.68 12.76
C ALA A 1030 -18.98 -72.27 11.73
N ALA A 1031 -19.74 -73.23 11.21
CA ALA A 1031 -20.89 -72.97 10.33
C ALA A 1031 -21.98 -72.11 10.99
N ALA A 1032 -22.26 -72.32 12.28
CA ALA A 1032 -23.20 -71.48 13.03
C ALA A 1032 -22.67 -70.05 13.23
N ALA A 1033 -21.39 -69.89 13.57
CA ALA A 1033 -20.75 -68.59 13.77
C ALA A 1033 -20.75 -67.74 12.48
N ALA A 1034 -20.30 -68.30 11.35
CA ALA A 1034 -20.27 -67.60 10.06
C ALA A 1034 -21.67 -67.14 9.61
N LYS A 1035 -22.72 -67.94 9.88
CA LYS A 1035 -24.11 -67.56 9.60
C LYS A 1035 -24.63 -66.44 10.50
N ILE A 1036 -24.18 -66.37 11.75
CA ILE A 1036 -24.51 -65.25 12.66
C ILE A 1036 -23.81 -63.97 12.17
N GLU A 1037 -22.53 -64.03 11.82
CA GLU A 1037 -21.73 -62.90 11.35
C GLU A 1037 -22.26 -62.31 10.03
N LEU A 1038 -22.60 -63.16 9.05
CA LEU A 1038 -23.25 -62.73 7.81
C LEU A 1038 -24.58 -62.02 8.09
N ARG A 1039 -25.38 -62.53 9.04
CA ARG A 1039 -26.66 -61.90 9.42
C ARG A 1039 -26.43 -60.55 10.10
N THR A 1040 -25.55 -60.45 11.09
CA THR A 1040 -25.31 -59.19 11.81
C THR A 1040 -24.73 -58.13 10.88
N THR A 1041 -23.90 -58.51 9.92
CA THR A 1041 -23.38 -57.58 8.88
C THR A 1041 -24.48 -57.04 7.99
N ARG A 1042 -25.39 -57.90 7.49
CA ARG A 1042 -26.59 -57.46 6.74
C ARG A 1042 -27.50 -56.52 7.54
N GLU A 1043 -27.58 -56.70 8.87
CA GLU A 1043 -28.31 -55.78 9.77
C GLU A 1043 -27.55 -54.46 10.03
N ARG A 1044 -26.20 -54.46 9.99
CA ARG A 1044 -25.31 -53.33 10.27
C ARG A 1044 -25.20 -52.32 9.12
N GLN A 1045 -24.97 -52.81 7.90
CA GLN A 1045 -24.64 -52.00 6.72
C GLN A 1045 -25.62 -50.84 6.40
N PRO A 1046 -26.95 -50.97 6.58
CA PRO A 1046 -27.88 -49.85 6.40
C PRO A 1046 -27.70 -48.68 7.37
N PHE A 1047 -27.07 -48.88 8.53
CA PHE A 1047 -26.79 -47.81 9.49
C PHE A 1047 -25.54 -47.01 9.12
N GLU A 1048 -24.54 -47.65 8.51
CA GLU A 1048 -23.35 -46.99 7.97
C GLU A 1048 -23.72 -45.99 6.86
N ALA A 1049 -24.57 -46.41 5.92
CA ALA A 1049 -25.06 -45.56 4.83
C ALA A 1049 -25.86 -44.35 5.36
N ARG A 1050 -26.69 -44.54 6.40
CA ARG A 1050 -27.40 -43.44 7.10
C ARG A 1050 -26.44 -42.50 7.84
N GLY A 1051 -25.34 -43.02 8.40
CA GLY A 1051 -24.31 -42.23 9.05
C GLY A 1051 -23.66 -41.26 8.06
N LEU A 1052 -23.20 -41.77 6.92
CA LEU A 1052 -22.65 -40.97 5.83
C LEU A 1052 -23.69 -39.99 5.26
N ALA A 1053 -24.95 -40.42 5.09
CA ALA A 1053 -26.02 -39.55 4.61
C ALA A 1053 -26.31 -38.35 5.52
N ARG A 1054 -26.15 -38.46 6.84
CA ARG A 1054 -26.28 -37.32 7.78
C ARG A 1054 -25.10 -36.34 7.71
N GLN A 1055 -23.91 -36.81 7.32
CA GLN A 1055 -22.74 -35.95 7.15
C GLN A 1055 -22.81 -35.16 5.83
N VAL A 1056 -23.24 -35.84 4.76
CA VAL A 1056 -23.33 -35.31 3.39
C VAL A 1056 -24.60 -34.46 3.18
N PHE A 1057 -25.78 -34.99 3.52
CA PHE A 1057 -27.07 -34.31 3.34
C PHE A 1057 -27.55 -33.70 4.66
N ARG A 1058 -26.80 -32.70 5.18
CA ARG A 1058 -27.23 -31.94 6.35
C ARG A 1058 -28.60 -31.29 6.13
N ASP A 1059 -29.38 -31.25 7.20
CA ASP A 1059 -30.73 -30.68 7.28
C ASP A 1059 -31.79 -31.34 6.35
N ASP A 1060 -31.48 -32.48 5.75
CA ASP A 1060 -32.41 -33.23 4.88
C ASP A 1060 -33.22 -34.30 5.67
N PRO A 1061 -34.55 -34.15 5.82
CA PRO A 1061 -35.37 -35.12 6.56
C PRO A 1061 -35.51 -36.48 5.85
N GLY A 1062 -35.12 -36.59 4.58
CA GLY A 1062 -35.07 -37.85 3.83
C GLY A 1062 -33.81 -38.69 4.08
N ALA A 1063 -32.75 -38.12 4.67
CA ALA A 1063 -31.45 -38.79 4.89
C ALA A 1063 -31.55 -40.11 5.68
N GLN A 1064 -32.60 -40.27 6.50
CA GLN A 1064 -32.86 -41.49 7.28
C GLN A 1064 -33.20 -42.74 6.44
N PHE A 1065 -33.59 -42.59 5.18
CA PHE A 1065 -33.96 -43.68 4.26
C PHE A 1065 -32.88 -43.99 3.21
N VAL A 1066 -31.71 -43.35 3.30
CA VAL A 1066 -30.65 -43.46 2.29
C VAL A 1066 -29.84 -44.76 2.43
N THR A 1067 -29.89 -45.62 1.42
CA THR A 1067 -28.89 -46.66 1.13
C THR A 1067 -27.72 -46.07 0.34
N ALA A 1068 -26.55 -46.74 0.31
CA ALA A 1068 -25.38 -46.25 -0.42
C ALA A 1068 -25.68 -45.93 -1.90
N GLU A 1069 -26.30 -46.87 -2.62
CA GLU A 1069 -26.74 -46.70 -4.03
C GLU A 1069 -27.74 -45.55 -4.24
N SER A 1070 -28.57 -45.22 -3.24
CA SER A 1070 -29.46 -44.07 -3.30
C SER A 1070 -28.76 -42.75 -2.99
N GLY A 1071 -27.77 -42.76 -2.10
CA GLY A 1071 -26.94 -41.60 -1.75
C GLY A 1071 -26.03 -41.19 -2.89
N GLU A 1072 -25.36 -42.15 -3.52
CA GLU A 1072 -24.55 -42.01 -4.74
C GLU A 1072 -25.33 -41.32 -5.88
N ARG A 1073 -26.48 -41.89 -6.28
CA ARG A 1073 -27.34 -41.31 -7.32
C ARG A 1073 -27.85 -39.91 -6.95
N ARG A 1074 -28.14 -39.67 -5.66
CA ARG A 1074 -28.61 -38.36 -5.19
C ARG A 1074 -27.50 -37.30 -5.22
N ALA A 1075 -26.29 -37.65 -4.77
CA ALA A 1075 -25.13 -36.77 -4.84
C ALA A 1075 -24.74 -36.46 -6.29
N ALA A 1076 -24.66 -37.49 -7.15
CA ALA A 1076 -24.39 -37.32 -8.58
C ALA A 1076 -25.40 -36.39 -9.28
N LYS A 1077 -26.69 -36.48 -8.93
CA LYS A 1077 -27.73 -35.56 -9.42
C LYS A 1077 -27.52 -34.11 -8.96
N TYR A 1078 -27.07 -33.90 -7.72
CA TYR A 1078 -26.71 -32.54 -7.28
C TYR A 1078 -25.47 -32.02 -8.02
N ALA A 1079 -24.46 -32.86 -8.27
CA ALA A 1079 -23.31 -32.49 -9.09
C ALA A 1079 -23.71 -32.06 -10.51
N GLU A 1080 -24.59 -32.83 -11.16
CA GLU A 1080 -25.18 -32.49 -12.46
C GLU A 1080 -25.93 -31.15 -12.45
N GLN A 1081 -26.77 -30.90 -11.44
CA GLN A 1081 -27.49 -29.63 -11.29
C GLN A 1081 -26.56 -28.43 -11.11
N TRP A 1082 -25.43 -28.60 -10.41
CA TRP A 1082 -24.43 -27.55 -10.27
C TRP A 1082 -23.63 -27.34 -11.56
N ARG A 1083 -23.27 -28.39 -12.31
CA ARG A 1083 -22.67 -28.24 -13.66
C ARG A 1083 -23.59 -27.51 -14.63
N GLY A 1084 -24.90 -27.77 -14.58
CA GLY A 1084 -25.90 -27.04 -15.37
C GLY A 1084 -25.84 -25.54 -15.11
N ARG A 1085 -25.93 -25.12 -13.84
CA ARG A 1085 -25.77 -23.70 -13.44
C ARG A 1085 -24.45 -23.08 -13.88
N ALA A 1086 -23.38 -23.86 -13.90
CA ALA A 1086 -22.07 -23.41 -14.37
C ALA A 1086 -21.99 -23.24 -15.89
N ALA A 1087 -22.77 -24.01 -16.66
CA ALA A 1087 -22.92 -23.84 -18.10
C ALA A 1087 -23.83 -22.65 -18.43
N ASP A 1088 -24.96 -22.48 -17.73
CA ASP A 1088 -25.91 -21.37 -17.91
C ASP A 1088 -25.22 -20.02 -17.71
N ALA A 1089 -24.47 -19.86 -16.61
CA ALA A 1089 -23.74 -18.62 -16.31
C ALA A 1089 -22.62 -18.31 -17.33
N ARG A 1090 -21.95 -19.34 -17.86
CA ARG A 1090 -20.97 -19.19 -18.96
C ARG A 1090 -21.65 -18.76 -20.26
N ALA A 1091 -22.81 -19.31 -20.58
CA ALA A 1091 -23.56 -18.97 -21.78
C ALA A 1091 -24.05 -17.51 -21.74
N GLU A 1092 -24.56 -17.04 -20.60
CA GLU A 1092 -24.97 -15.64 -20.43
C GLU A 1092 -23.78 -14.66 -20.51
N ALA A 1093 -22.62 -15.03 -19.94
CA ALA A 1093 -21.41 -14.22 -20.05
C ALA A 1093 -20.92 -14.08 -21.51
N VAL A 1094 -21.01 -15.15 -22.30
CA VAL A 1094 -20.70 -15.13 -23.74
C VAL A 1094 -21.73 -14.34 -24.54
N GLU A 1095 -23.03 -14.43 -24.20
CA GLU A 1095 -24.09 -13.63 -24.84
C GLU A 1095 -23.87 -12.13 -24.64
N LEU A 1096 -23.58 -11.70 -23.39
CA LEU A 1096 -23.28 -10.29 -23.09
C LEU A 1096 -22.07 -9.77 -23.88
N GLY A 1097 -21.04 -10.61 -24.07
CA GLY A 1097 -19.86 -10.28 -24.88
C GLY A 1097 -20.10 -10.25 -26.40
N GLN A 1098 -21.28 -10.66 -26.89
CA GLN A 1098 -21.66 -10.60 -28.32
C GLN A 1098 -22.65 -9.46 -28.63
N LEU A 1099 -23.24 -8.84 -27.60
CA LEU A 1099 -24.12 -7.69 -27.74
C LEU A 1099 -23.32 -6.39 -27.91
N SER A 1100 -23.92 -5.37 -28.53
CA SER A 1100 -23.37 -4.01 -28.44
C SER A 1100 -23.52 -3.46 -27.01
N THR A 1101 -22.60 -2.60 -26.57
CA THR A 1101 -22.56 -2.01 -25.22
C THR A 1101 -23.92 -1.51 -24.74
N ALA A 1102 -24.68 -0.78 -25.57
CA ALA A 1102 -25.99 -0.26 -25.21
C ALA A 1102 -27.06 -1.36 -25.02
N GLN A 1103 -27.00 -2.46 -25.80
CA GLN A 1103 -27.88 -3.61 -25.64
C GLN A 1103 -27.51 -4.43 -24.39
N ALA A 1104 -26.21 -4.61 -24.16
CA ALA A 1104 -25.70 -5.32 -22.98
C ALA A 1104 -26.07 -4.57 -21.69
N VAL A 1105 -25.81 -3.26 -21.58
CA VAL A 1105 -26.20 -2.45 -20.42
C VAL A 1105 -27.71 -2.51 -20.17
N ASN A 1106 -28.54 -2.39 -21.20
CA ASN A 1106 -30.00 -2.47 -21.05
C ASN A 1106 -30.44 -3.85 -20.51
N ARG A 1107 -29.83 -4.95 -21.00
CA ARG A 1107 -30.07 -6.31 -20.51
C ARG A 1107 -29.66 -6.47 -19.04
N VAL A 1108 -28.49 -5.94 -18.64
CA VAL A 1108 -28.02 -5.94 -17.25
C VAL A 1108 -28.96 -5.12 -16.34
N GLN A 1109 -29.30 -3.89 -16.72
CA GLN A 1109 -30.21 -3.02 -15.96
C GLN A 1109 -31.60 -3.65 -15.80
N THR A 1110 -32.17 -4.22 -16.87
CA THR A 1110 -33.47 -4.91 -16.82
C THR A 1110 -33.42 -6.13 -15.88
N LYS A 1111 -32.34 -6.91 -15.91
CA LYS A 1111 -32.11 -8.05 -15.02
C LYS A 1111 -32.02 -7.62 -13.56
N HIS A 1112 -31.27 -6.56 -13.27
CA HIS A 1112 -31.09 -6.01 -11.92
C HIS A 1112 -32.41 -5.44 -11.37
N GLN A 1113 -33.18 -4.72 -12.18
CA GLN A 1113 -34.52 -4.23 -11.82
C GLN A 1113 -35.49 -5.39 -11.50
N ALA A 1114 -35.55 -6.41 -12.37
CA ALA A 1114 -36.39 -7.58 -12.13
C ALA A 1114 -35.99 -8.36 -10.86
N ALA A 1115 -34.70 -8.45 -10.56
CA ALA A 1115 -34.20 -9.05 -9.32
C ALA A 1115 -34.58 -8.22 -8.08
N ALA A 1116 -34.46 -6.89 -8.14
CA ALA A 1116 -34.88 -5.99 -7.07
C ALA A 1116 -36.39 -6.07 -6.80
N GLU A 1117 -37.22 -6.13 -7.85
CA GLU A 1117 -38.66 -6.37 -7.71
C GLU A 1117 -38.98 -7.71 -7.05
N GLN A 1118 -38.29 -8.79 -7.44
CA GLN A 1118 -38.48 -10.11 -6.80
C GLN A 1118 -38.06 -10.09 -5.33
N ALA A 1119 -36.95 -9.44 -5.00
CA ALA A 1119 -36.50 -9.27 -3.62
C ALA A 1119 -37.50 -8.47 -2.77
N ALA A 1120 -38.04 -7.36 -3.30
CA ALA A 1120 -39.06 -6.56 -2.64
C ALA A 1120 -40.34 -7.36 -2.39
N ARG A 1121 -40.84 -8.09 -3.41
CA ARG A 1121 -42.02 -8.98 -3.28
C ARG A 1121 -41.77 -10.12 -2.27
N ALA A 1122 -40.57 -10.68 -2.24
CA ALA A 1122 -40.19 -11.72 -1.27
C ALA A 1122 -40.12 -11.17 0.17
N GLN A 1123 -39.58 -9.96 0.37
CA GLN A 1123 -39.62 -9.28 1.67
C GLN A 1123 -41.05 -8.94 2.09
N GLN A 1124 -41.91 -8.49 1.17
CA GLN A 1124 -43.33 -8.24 1.45
C GLN A 1124 -44.03 -9.52 1.90
N LEU A 1125 -43.92 -10.61 1.13
CA LEU A 1125 -44.47 -11.92 1.50
C LEU A 1125 -43.92 -12.42 2.84
N ALA A 1126 -42.64 -12.17 3.16
CA ALA A 1126 -42.07 -12.52 4.46
C ALA A 1126 -42.67 -11.67 5.61
N ARG A 1127 -42.90 -10.38 5.41
CA ARG A 1127 -43.58 -9.49 6.37
C ARG A 1127 -45.03 -9.92 6.60
N GLU A 1128 -45.78 -10.16 5.53
CA GLU A 1128 -47.17 -10.67 5.57
C GLU A 1128 -47.25 -12.00 6.32
N ARG A 1129 -46.31 -12.93 6.07
CA ARG A 1129 -46.24 -14.22 6.77
C ARG A 1129 -45.86 -14.07 8.25
N ALA A 1130 -44.99 -13.10 8.58
CA ALA A 1130 -44.67 -12.75 9.96
C ALA A 1130 -45.81 -12.00 10.68
N GLU A 1131 -46.70 -11.32 9.97
CA GLU A 1131 -47.95 -10.79 10.53
C GLU A 1131 -49.00 -11.88 10.72
N GLN A 1132 -49.19 -12.79 9.76
CA GLN A 1132 -50.07 -13.95 9.91
C GLN A 1132 -49.66 -14.81 11.11
N LEU A 1133 -48.36 -15.06 11.31
CA LEU A 1133 -47.85 -15.76 12.49
C LEU A 1133 -48.13 -14.99 13.80
N ARG A 1134 -48.06 -13.65 13.79
CA ARG A 1134 -48.46 -12.80 14.94
C ARG A 1134 -49.98 -12.70 15.15
N GLN A 1135 -50.79 -13.08 14.15
CA GLN A 1135 -52.25 -13.19 14.25
C GLN A 1135 -52.74 -14.61 14.57
N HIS A 1136 -51.86 -15.61 14.58
CA HIS A 1136 -52.14 -17.02 14.91
C HIS A 1136 -51.27 -17.52 16.07
N ASP A 1137 -51.03 -16.67 17.07
CA ASP A 1137 -50.49 -17.08 18.37
C ASP A 1137 -51.64 -17.63 19.27
N PRO A 1138 -51.66 -18.93 19.60
CA PRO A 1138 -52.69 -19.53 20.47
C PRO A 1138 -52.51 -19.18 21.96
N TYR A 1139 -51.44 -18.48 22.36
CA TYR A 1139 -51.16 -18.10 23.75
C TYR A 1139 -51.45 -16.65 24.11
N ARG A 1140 -52.06 -15.87 23.21
CA ARG A 1140 -52.39 -14.45 23.47
C ARG A 1140 -53.50 -14.30 24.53
N PRO A 1141 -53.26 -13.64 25.68
CA PRO A 1141 -54.28 -13.50 26.73
C PRO A 1141 -55.45 -12.60 26.30
N GLN A 1142 -56.68 -13.08 26.50
CA GLN A 1142 -57.88 -12.27 26.30
C GLN A 1142 -58.08 -11.31 27.47
N HIS A 1143 -57.61 -10.06 27.33
CA HIS A 1143 -57.89 -9.00 28.28
C HIS A 1143 -59.37 -8.56 28.22
N HIS A 1144 -60.20 -9.17 29.06
CA HIS A 1144 -61.53 -8.65 29.36
C HIS A 1144 -61.44 -7.30 30.09
N HIS A 1145 -61.64 -6.20 29.36
CA HIS A 1145 -61.96 -4.92 29.99
C HIS A 1145 -63.36 -4.96 30.60
N GLN A 1146 -63.46 -5.20 31.91
CA GLN A 1146 -64.64 -4.80 32.68
C GLN A 1146 -64.61 -3.27 32.89
N PRO A 1147 -65.74 -2.57 32.72
CA PRO A 1147 -65.81 -1.13 33.00
C PRO A 1147 -65.88 -0.84 34.50
N GLY A 1148 -64.91 -0.10 35.03
CA GLY A 1148 -64.97 0.45 36.39
C GLY A 1148 -65.98 1.61 36.50
N PRO A 1149 -66.71 1.77 37.62
CA PRO A 1149 -67.82 2.72 37.72
C PRO A 1149 -67.37 4.17 37.98
N HIS A 1150 -68.26 5.12 37.61
CA HIS A 1150 -68.07 6.57 37.73
C HIS A 1150 -67.69 7.07 39.13
N ARG A 1151 -66.70 7.97 39.19
CA ARG A 1151 -66.77 9.22 39.98
C ARG A 1151 -66.19 10.38 39.15
N GLY A 1152 -66.72 11.58 39.38
CA GLY A 1152 -66.38 12.81 38.64
C GLY A 1152 -65.30 13.68 39.33
N PRO A 1153 -65.36 15.01 39.19
CA PRO A 1153 -64.40 15.64 38.27
C PRO A 1153 -63.61 16.83 38.84
N SER A 1154 -62.66 17.30 38.02
CA SER A 1154 -62.06 18.66 37.98
C SER A 1154 -60.97 19.03 39.01
N LEU A 1155 -60.19 20.04 38.61
CA LEU A 1155 -59.07 20.71 39.30
C LEU A 1155 -57.78 19.86 39.42
N GLY A 1156 -56.59 20.39 39.10
CA GLY A 1156 -56.28 21.69 38.47
C GLY A 1156 -54.79 22.05 38.62
N LEU A 1157 -54.30 22.93 37.71
CA LEU A 1157 -52.87 23.19 37.37
C LEU A 1157 -52.23 22.06 36.55
#